data_AF-A0A815C413-F1
#
_entry.id   AF-A0A815C413-F1
#
_cell.length_a   1.000
_cell.length_b   1.000
_cell.length_c   1.000
_cell.angle_alpha   90.00
_cell.angle_beta   90.00
_cell.angle_gamma   90.00
#
_symmetry.space_group_name_H-M   'P 1'
#
loop_
_entity.id
_entity.type
_entity.pdbx_description
1 polymer ?
#
loop_
_entity_poly.entity_id
_entity_poly.type
_entity_poly.pdbx_seq_one_letter_code
_entity_poly.pdbx_strand_id
1 'polypeptide(L)'
;MENELNKNENRTISSLRNLIKELISKNVSILQVANDNTGVIHLNDTDCLWITQLSQASLINNEDQYFITSDSRLFFDFIYIQAQIIRKYLLFCRINYRHIIQKYQCHTNRTKTTTDDESLDLDERYLLRLSNEQLENEWNYLKDILLDKLYDTYKLLRQIALTLKTHQNDFSSNYLFEFVRMTDKDNDILRRLEQYEIKDFRLCYINHVIEIYGESVSGFQHLFTDIPPLLRIHIDSQLNDELTRNLWEYIINIDYNNNVDKIQTTIQTITTFLNELKDIEDTLQQQSTQSLTEICEFSAIENPILSWIPDKIKCENYVDVYIHLIRTRSKLQEQKFTIEEREMKLWDESVNADEPQEKQASRFQQYLNPQYNQQLSNENSDIIGPNDWVLPAINTDDSASNLTKEDNSVNNDQSAINSNDLPSENIQYTSLMILNFKAVPCISSSLSQQIHKYREEPSIEPAIVTKPQKYTMIHPNGEPKSALWKRENICQQFEKLFNDRKYSKDLYFVVDKNEMLFDFTKNNYLLADPSILEYHIIEKQFLVQTEIHFRTQIKEYLTTSKCNVSTIIHHFIDNEQLKSLSTDIILCFFDEYGKCINDGTINDLCKPDCKTISIFMTEETLNGNTLYELALQDKKDENPIINLFCSTTKWQQINLWLKTLSHINESSVNDYAFFMREKKIIIDENQILSSITDQTESIIIDVINRNSLNKVILTFETNSQTISVLNSMKISSVLNNEDILKQLNLTDVSSDDCVLILKEPNEIILTKDDLQKPISTYSTIDNELIHFQISISVQIIKYDDKEQIKIPLSNRNITIEQLLNLTGKSIDVYKYLATNDTKRIINSNEILSNLNKTKFILVKKNETCLISIKKSNASEQLDNNENVHEKVQLFTNFATIDDIDKENQDDILDKYLMYSNDFVPSKNIQLISFQSESPIQFTIVDENLPITVTIQNNELNKSIQFNCKDSITLPRLCEIACQLFCLNNKYYCLTMDDDTELTDSTLSLKDTIDENATEISLQLKSTASLYCSIMYCNQTIKLPCCQDTSIMTIIKEALQILNKSEDNMNMYELIALDNDRTEIDFDYKLDDALGLFPNGSTTIPFELKSKEN
;
A
#
# COMPACT_ATOMS: atom_id res chain seq x y z
N MET A 1 -20.77 -42.29 -45.68
CA MET A 1 -20.28 -41.16 -44.87
C MET A 1 -21.40 -40.22 -44.51
N GLU A 2 -22.05 -39.52 -45.44
CA GLU A 2 -23.19 -38.61 -45.15
C GLU A 2 -24.36 -39.31 -44.42
N ASN A 3 -24.72 -40.54 -44.84
CA ASN A 3 -25.72 -41.36 -44.14
C ASN A 3 -25.25 -41.93 -42.78
N GLU A 4 -23.94 -41.97 -42.52
CA GLU A 4 -23.40 -42.34 -41.19
C GLU A 4 -23.24 -41.10 -40.29
N LEU A 5 -22.94 -39.93 -40.86
CA LEU A 5 -22.97 -38.62 -40.21
C LEU A 5 -24.40 -38.28 -39.76
N ASN A 6 -25.40 -38.41 -40.63
CA ASN A 6 -26.81 -38.18 -40.28
C ASN A 6 -27.37 -39.21 -39.28
N LYS A 7 -26.79 -40.43 -39.22
CA LYS A 7 -27.10 -41.43 -38.19
C LYS A 7 -26.43 -41.12 -36.85
N ASN A 8 -25.28 -40.45 -36.86
CA ASN A 8 -24.55 -40.04 -35.66
C ASN A 8 -25.06 -38.72 -35.08
N GLU A 9 -25.45 -37.73 -35.90
CA GLU A 9 -26.07 -36.46 -35.45
C GLU A 9 -27.40 -36.66 -34.72
N ASN A 10 -28.26 -37.53 -35.27
CA ASN A 10 -29.51 -37.90 -34.57
C ASN A 10 -29.22 -38.69 -33.29
N ARG A 11 -28.09 -39.39 -33.21
CA ARG A 11 -27.64 -40.10 -31.99
C ARG A 11 -27.15 -39.13 -30.93
N THR A 12 -26.36 -38.12 -31.27
CA THR A 12 -25.85 -37.10 -30.32
C THR A 12 -26.96 -36.17 -29.81
N ILE A 13 -27.87 -35.72 -30.68
CA ILE A 13 -29.01 -34.88 -30.26
C ILE A 13 -30.02 -35.70 -29.44
N SER A 14 -30.29 -36.97 -29.81
CA SER A 14 -31.14 -37.85 -28.98
C SER A 14 -30.48 -38.22 -27.65
N SER A 15 -29.14 -38.36 -27.63
CA SER A 15 -28.38 -38.61 -26.42
C SER A 15 -28.42 -37.39 -25.51
N LEU A 16 -28.21 -36.17 -26.02
CA LEU A 16 -28.33 -34.93 -25.26
C LEU A 16 -29.76 -34.72 -24.73
N ARG A 17 -30.79 -35.02 -25.53
CA ARG A 17 -32.19 -34.88 -25.11
C ARG A 17 -32.62 -35.96 -24.10
N ASN A 18 -32.09 -37.18 -24.21
CA ASN A 18 -32.27 -38.23 -23.19
C ASN A 18 -31.47 -37.94 -21.92
N LEU A 19 -30.28 -37.34 -22.04
CA LEU A 19 -29.43 -36.88 -20.94
C LEU A 19 -30.11 -35.75 -20.16
N ILE A 20 -30.71 -34.78 -20.87
CA ILE A 20 -31.51 -33.70 -20.28
C ILE A 20 -32.76 -34.29 -19.60
N LYS A 21 -33.40 -35.31 -20.18
CA LYS A 21 -34.51 -36.02 -19.53
C LYS A 21 -34.08 -36.84 -18.30
N GLU A 22 -32.90 -37.46 -18.31
CA GLU A 22 -32.33 -38.17 -17.16
C GLU A 22 -31.92 -37.19 -16.04
N LEU A 23 -31.42 -36.01 -16.40
CA LEU A 23 -31.12 -34.91 -15.47
C LEU A 23 -32.37 -34.34 -14.81
N ILE A 24 -33.43 -34.10 -15.57
CA ILE A 24 -34.70 -33.57 -15.04
C ILE A 24 -35.45 -34.64 -14.21
N SER A 25 -35.16 -35.93 -14.42
CA SER A 25 -35.83 -37.03 -13.71
C SER A 25 -35.08 -37.57 -12.49
N LYS A 26 -33.81 -37.21 -12.27
CA LYS A 26 -33.07 -37.56 -11.05
C LYS A 26 -33.34 -36.55 -9.95
N ASN A 27 -34.19 -36.93 -9.01
CA ASN A 27 -34.28 -36.28 -7.70
C ASN A 27 -32.99 -36.59 -6.91
N VAL A 28 -32.01 -35.69 -6.94
CA VAL A 28 -30.87 -35.78 -6.01
C VAL A 28 -31.35 -35.27 -4.66
N SER A 29 -31.44 -36.20 -3.72
CA SER A 29 -31.81 -35.89 -2.35
C SER A 29 -30.64 -35.20 -1.65
N ILE A 30 -30.86 -33.99 -1.15
CA ILE A 30 -29.90 -33.28 -0.28
C ILE A 30 -29.50 -34.15 0.93
N LEU A 31 -30.36 -35.10 1.35
CA LEU A 31 -30.04 -36.09 2.38
C LEU A 31 -28.87 -37.01 2.03
N GLN A 32 -28.61 -37.29 0.74
CA GLN A 32 -27.50 -38.15 0.33
C GLN A 32 -26.17 -37.39 0.41
N VAL A 33 -26.14 -36.14 -0.09
CA VAL A 33 -24.99 -35.23 0.03
C VAL A 33 -24.69 -34.90 1.50
N ALA A 34 -25.73 -34.75 2.31
CA ALA A 34 -25.60 -34.32 3.69
C ALA A 34 -25.51 -35.47 4.72
N ASN A 35 -25.60 -36.74 4.29
CA ASN A 35 -25.26 -37.90 5.13
C ASN A 35 -23.76 -38.26 5.02
N ASP A 36 -23.13 -37.93 3.89
CA ASP A 36 -21.72 -38.26 3.63
C ASP A 36 -20.74 -37.23 4.23
N ASN A 37 -21.26 -36.16 4.85
CA ASN A 37 -20.51 -35.17 5.64
C ASN A 37 -19.30 -34.53 4.92
N THR A 38 -19.29 -34.56 3.59
CA THR A 38 -18.35 -33.81 2.77
C THR A 38 -19.09 -32.57 2.26
N GLY A 39 -18.77 -31.39 2.80
CA GLY A 39 -19.16 -30.10 2.23
C GLY A 39 -18.53 -29.82 0.85
N VAL A 40 -18.16 -30.87 0.12
CA VAL A 40 -17.58 -30.86 -1.21
C VAL A 40 -18.43 -31.83 -2.03
N ILE A 41 -19.03 -31.33 -3.10
CA ILE A 41 -19.60 -32.19 -4.14
C ILE A 41 -18.40 -32.90 -4.79
N HIS A 42 -18.15 -34.15 -4.42
CA HIS A 42 -17.16 -34.96 -5.10
C HIS A 42 -17.71 -35.31 -6.48
N LEU A 43 -17.22 -34.60 -7.51
CA LEU A 43 -17.40 -35.00 -8.90
C LEU A 43 -16.66 -36.32 -9.07
N ASN A 44 -17.40 -37.40 -9.27
CA ASN A 44 -16.77 -38.68 -9.57
C ASN A 44 -16.23 -38.66 -11.01
N ASP A 45 -15.41 -39.63 -11.38
CA ASP A 45 -14.80 -39.68 -12.72
C ASP A 45 -15.84 -39.63 -13.85
N THR A 46 -17.07 -40.10 -13.59
CA THR A 46 -18.20 -40.00 -14.52
C THR A 46 -18.71 -38.56 -14.65
N ASP A 47 -18.76 -37.80 -13.57
CA ASP A 47 -19.15 -36.38 -13.54
C ASP A 47 -18.06 -35.49 -14.17
N CYS A 48 -16.78 -35.81 -13.94
CA CYS A 48 -15.65 -35.17 -14.60
C CYS A 48 -15.62 -35.48 -16.11
N LEU A 49 -15.85 -36.74 -16.50
CA LEU A 49 -15.99 -37.13 -17.90
C LEU A 49 -17.20 -36.43 -18.54
N TRP A 50 -18.28 -36.23 -17.79
CA TRP A 50 -19.48 -35.48 -18.19
C TRP A 50 -19.21 -33.98 -18.43
N ILE A 51 -18.52 -33.31 -17.51
CA ILE A 51 -18.14 -31.90 -17.64
C ILE A 51 -17.17 -31.71 -18.81
N THR A 52 -16.27 -32.68 -19.00
CA THR A 52 -15.36 -32.74 -20.15
C THR A 52 -16.13 -32.94 -21.46
N GLN A 53 -17.15 -33.79 -21.48
CA GLN A 53 -18.00 -33.99 -22.67
C GLN A 53 -18.90 -32.77 -22.96
N LEU A 54 -19.38 -32.06 -21.93
CA LEU A 54 -20.17 -30.82 -22.06
C LEU A 54 -19.34 -29.65 -22.59
N SER A 55 -18.12 -29.49 -22.09
CA SER A 55 -17.14 -28.50 -22.56
C SER A 55 -16.66 -28.81 -23.99
N GLN A 56 -16.55 -30.09 -24.35
CA GLN A 56 -16.30 -30.52 -25.73
C GLN A 56 -17.51 -30.30 -26.66
N ALA A 57 -18.75 -30.45 -26.16
CA ALA A 57 -19.97 -30.26 -26.93
C ALA A 57 -20.34 -28.77 -27.14
N SER A 58 -19.86 -27.86 -26.29
CA SER A 58 -20.03 -26.40 -26.44
C SER A 58 -19.16 -25.76 -27.54
N LEU A 59 -18.37 -26.54 -28.28
CA LEU A 59 -17.48 -26.10 -29.36
C LEU A 59 -18.11 -26.11 -30.77
N ILE A 60 -19.45 -26.11 -30.89
CA ILE A 60 -20.11 -26.14 -32.22
C ILE A 60 -21.05 -24.95 -32.38
N ASN A 61 -20.74 -24.05 -33.32
CA ASN A 61 -21.75 -23.21 -33.99
C ASN A 61 -22.12 -23.87 -35.33
N ASN A 62 -23.28 -23.50 -35.86
CA ASN A 62 -24.01 -23.99 -37.04
C ASN A 62 -23.26 -23.96 -38.40
N GLU A 63 -21.93 -23.85 -38.44
CA GLU A 63 -21.13 -23.75 -39.68
C GLU A 63 -19.80 -24.56 -39.68
N ASP A 64 -19.71 -25.70 -38.99
CA ASP A 64 -18.69 -26.75 -39.22
C ASP A 64 -17.20 -26.33 -39.42
N GLN A 65 -16.65 -25.41 -38.60
CA GLN A 65 -15.20 -25.15 -38.56
C GLN A 65 -14.61 -25.25 -37.14
N TYR A 66 -13.48 -25.95 -37.02
CA TYR A 66 -12.77 -26.23 -35.76
C TYR A 66 -11.87 -25.07 -35.33
N PHE A 67 -11.90 -24.70 -34.05
CA PHE A 67 -11.01 -23.71 -33.44
C PHE A 67 -9.57 -24.24 -33.32
N ILE A 68 -8.71 -23.98 -34.31
CA ILE A 68 -7.27 -23.80 -34.10
C ILE A 68 -6.75 -22.74 -35.09
N THR A 69 -6.81 -21.47 -34.69
CA THR A 69 -5.80 -20.47 -35.10
C THR A 69 -5.42 -19.66 -33.87
N SER A 70 -4.12 -19.38 -33.72
CA SER A 70 -3.48 -18.69 -32.60
C SER A 70 -3.98 -17.26 -32.34
N ASP A 71 -4.84 -16.75 -33.21
CA ASP A 71 -5.21 -15.34 -33.26
C ASP A 71 -6.61 -15.08 -32.68
N SER A 72 -7.35 -16.13 -32.28
CA SER A 72 -8.64 -15.96 -31.62
C SER A 72 -8.46 -15.55 -30.15
N ARG A 73 -8.51 -14.25 -29.88
CA ARG A 73 -8.61 -13.68 -28.53
C ARG A 73 -10.00 -13.94 -27.94
N LEU A 74 -10.21 -15.11 -27.34
CA LEU A 74 -11.32 -15.32 -26.40
C LEU A 74 -10.77 -16.01 -25.16
N PHE A 75 -10.87 -15.32 -24.02
CA PHE A 75 -10.54 -15.87 -22.71
C PHE A 75 -11.62 -16.86 -22.27
N PHE A 76 -11.21 -18.10 -22.04
CA PHE A 76 -12.06 -19.11 -21.44
C PHE A 76 -12.14 -18.85 -19.93
N ASP A 77 -13.19 -18.15 -19.49
CA ASP A 77 -13.38 -17.85 -18.08
C ASP A 77 -14.06 -19.03 -17.36
N PHE A 78 -13.23 -19.81 -16.66
CA PHE A 78 -13.65 -20.97 -15.89
C PHE A 78 -14.61 -20.57 -14.75
N ILE A 79 -14.44 -19.38 -14.17
CA ILE A 79 -15.29 -18.85 -13.11
C ILE A 79 -16.66 -18.52 -13.67
N TYR A 80 -16.73 -17.93 -14.88
CA TYR A 80 -17.99 -17.65 -15.56
C TYR A 80 -18.79 -18.93 -15.86
N ILE A 81 -18.15 -19.98 -16.39
CA ILE A 81 -18.82 -21.25 -16.68
C ILE A 81 -19.22 -21.98 -15.39
N GLN A 82 -18.37 -21.98 -14.36
CA GLN A 82 -18.68 -22.56 -13.07
C GLN A 82 -19.85 -21.82 -12.40
N ALA A 83 -19.88 -20.48 -12.45
CA ALA A 83 -20.98 -19.65 -11.97
C ALA A 83 -22.26 -19.91 -12.77
N GLN A 84 -22.19 -20.15 -14.08
CA GLN A 84 -23.33 -20.54 -14.90
C GLN A 84 -23.83 -21.96 -14.59
N ILE A 85 -22.95 -22.91 -14.29
CA ILE A 85 -23.33 -24.27 -13.85
C ILE A 85 -23.99 -24.21 -12.47
N ILE A 86 -23.44 -23.44 -11.54
CA ILE A 86 -24.03 -23.19 -10.22
C ILE A 86 -25.38 -22.47 -10.38
N ARG A 87 -25.47 -21.40 -11.19
CA ARG A 87 -26.74 -20.71 -11.50
C ARG A 87 -27.77 -21.62 -12.16
N LYS A 88 -27.37 -22.52 -13.05
CA LYS A 88 -28.29 -23.35 -13.83
C LYS A 88 -28.72 -24.62 -13.10
N TYR A 89 -27.91 -25.14 -12.18
CA TYR A 89 -28.18 -26.40 -11.47
C TYR A 89 -28.49 -26.25 -9.97
N LEU A 90 -27.92 -25.27 -9.26
CA LEU A 90 -28.18 -25.05 -7.81
C LEU A 90 -29.38 -24.13 -7.56
N LEU A 91 -29.57 -23.06 -8.35
CA LEU A 91 -30.74 -22.16 -8.23
C LEU A 91 -32.06 -22.77 -8.77
N PHE A 92 -31.99 -23.83 -9.58
CA PHE A 92 -33.17 -24.54 -10.09
C PHE A 92 -33.54 -25.81 -9.29
N CYS A 93 -32.81 -26.13 -8.22
CA CYS A 93 -33.28 -27.14 -7.27
C CYS A 93 -34.53 -26.57 -6.56
N ARG A 94 -35.69 -27.20 -6.76
CA ARG A 94 -36.93 -26.84 -6.08
C ARG A 94 -36.82 -27.14 -4.58
N ILE A 95 -36.35 -26.17 -3.80
CA ILE A 95 -36.25 -26.27 -2.34
C ILE A 95 -37.60 -25.82 -1.75
N ASN A 96 -38.32 -26.73 -1.10
CA ASN A 96 -39.48 -26.37 -0.27
C ASN A 96 -39.02 -25.94 1.13
N TYR A 97 -39.87 -25.18 1.82
CA TYR A 97 -39.60 -24.68 3.18
C TYR A 97 -39.28 -25.82 4.18
N ARG A 98 -39.91 -26.98 4.03
CA ARG A 98 -39.70 -28.18 4.86
C ARG A 98 -38.26 -28.71 4.81
N HIS A 99 -37.58 -28.61 3.68
CA HIS A 99 -36.20 -29.10 3.53
C HIS A 99 -35.17 -28.27 4.32
N ILE A 100 -35.49 -27.01 4.65
CA ILE A 100 -34.56 -26.11 5.34
C ILE A 100 -34.70 -26.21 6.88
N ILE A 101 -35.93 -26.34 7.40
CA ILE A 101 -36.18 -26.35 8.85
C ILE A 101 -35.62 -27.58 9.57
N GLN A 102 -35.51 -28.74 8.91
CA GLN A 102 -35.13 -29.99 9.60
C GLN A 102 -33.65 -30.06 10.03
N LYS A 103 -32.74 -29.20 9.51
CA LYS A 103 -31.32 -29.20 9.90
C LYS A 103 -30.80 -27.91 10.57
N TYR A 104 -31.49 -26.78 10.44
CA TYR A 104 -31.05 -25.48 10.99
C TYR A 104 -31.65 -25.11 12.37
N GLN A 105 -32.11 -26.10 13.14
CA GLN A 105 -32.54 -25.85 14.53
C GLN A 105 -31.38 -25.68 15.52
N CYS A 106 -30.12 -25.79 15.10
CA CYS A 106 -28.96 -25.55 15.95
C CYS A 106 -28.24 -24.25 15.55
N HIS A 107 -28.29 -23.26 16.45
CA HIS A 107 -27.40 -22.09 16.53
C HIS A 107 -27.74 -20.80 15.76
N THR A 108 -28.99 -20.35 15.80
CA THR A 108 -29.24 -18.90 15.82
C THR A 108 -30.09 -18.55 17.04
N ASN A 109 -29.47 -17.90 18.03
CA ASN A 109 -30.24 -17.17 19.03
C ASN A 109 -31.06 -16.13 18.27
N ARG A 110 -32.39 -16.16 18.43
CA ARG A 110 -33.30 -15.15 17.85
C ARG A 110 -33.01 -13.78 18.44
N THR A 111 -32.02 -13.07 17.91
CA THR A 111 -31.91 -11.62 18.06
C THR A 111 -32.86 -11.00 17.06
N LYS A 112 -33.95 -10.40 17.55
CA LYS A 112 -34.80 -9.51 16.74
C LYS A 112 -33.91 -8.36 16.25
N THR A 113 -33.51 -8.37 14.99
CA THR A 113 -32.93 -7.20 14.33
C THR A 113 -34.05 -6.20 14.09
N THR A 114 -34.00 -5.07 14.79
CA THR A 114 -34.98 -3.97 14.75
C THR A 114 -34.82 -3.06 13.52
N THR A 115 -34.51 -3.63 12.36
CA THR A 115 -34.30 -2.86 11.13
C THR A 115 -35.23 -3.41 10.05
N ASP A 116 -36.19 -2.57 9.66
CA ASP A 116 -37.19 -2.72 8.59
C ASP A 116 -38.47 -3.53 8.86
N ASP A 117 -39.04 -3.40 10.06
CA ASP A 117 -40.46 -3.68 10.26
C ASP A 117 -41.26 -2.36 10.14
N GLU A 118 -41.43 -1.87 8.91
CA GLU A 118 -42.49 -0.90 8.61
C GLU A 118 -43.83 -1.59 8.87
N SER A 119 -44.29 -1.57 10.12
CA SER A 119 -45.59 -2.11 10.50
C SER A 119 -46.65 -1.48 9.61
N LEU A 120 -47.32 -2.29 8.79
CA LEU A 120 -48.43 -1.86 7.96
C LEU A 120 -49.57 -1.39 8.88
N ASP A 121 -49.70 -0.08 9.04
CA ASP A 121 -50.77 0.56 9.80
C ASP A 121 -52.11 0.40 9.03
N LEU A 122 -52.75 -0.75 9.22
CA LEU A 122 -54.07 -1.13 8.68
C LEU A 122 -55.18 -0.85 9.68
N ASP A 123 -56.39 -0.54 9.19
CA ASP A 123 -57.58 -0.39 10.03
C ASP A 123 -57.81 -1.62 10.92
N GLU A 124 -58.31 -1.42 12.15
CA GLU A 124 -58.54 -2.46 13.16
C GLU A 124 -59.33 -3.68 12.65
N ARG A 125 -60.22 -3.47 11.67
CA ARG A 125 -61.02 -4.53 11.03
C ARG A 125 -60.20 -5.56 10.23
N TYR A 126 -58.96 -5.24 9.86
CA TYR A 126 -58.02 -6.12 9.15
C TYR A 126 -56.95 -6.75 10.06
N LEU A 127 -57.05 -6.52 11.39
CA LEU A 127 -56.10 -6.99 12.39
C LEU A 127 -56.58 -8.24 13.14
N LEU A 128 -57.61 -8.95 12.64
CA LEU A 128 -58.07 -10.20 13.26
C LEU A 128 -56.99 -11.28 13.12
N ARG A 129 -56.81 -12.07 14.18
CA ARG A 129 -55.87 -13.19 14.19
C ARG A 129 -56.55 -14.49 13.79
N LEU A 130 -55.83 -15.32 13.05
CA LEU A 130 -56.20 -16.70 12.75
C LEU A 130 -56.32 -17.49 14.05
N SER A 131 -57.25 -18.45 14.12
CA SER A 131 -57.32 -19.39 15.24
C SER A 131 -56.08 -20.29 15.25
N ASN A 132 -55.75 -20.91 16.39
CA ASN A 132 -54.59 -21.81 16.49
C ASN A 132 -54.64 -22.96 15.46
N GLU A 133 -55.83 -23.50 15.18
CA GLU A 133 -56.02 -24.55 14.17
C GLU A 133 -55.78 -24.01 12.74
N GLN A 134 -56.26 -22.81 12.43
CA GLN A 134 -56.01 -22.16 11.15
C GLN A 134 -54.52 -21.81 10.99
N LEU A 135 -53.89 -21.34 12.05
CA LEU A 135 -52.46 -21.02 12.09
C LEU A 135 -51.61 -22.27 11.86
N GLU A 136 -51.94 -23.39 12.51
CA GLU A 136 -51.24 -24.67 12.29
C GLU A 136 -51.43 -25.19 10.86
N ASN A 137 -52.63 -25.09 10.31
CA ASN A 137 -52.91 -25.44 8.91
C ASN A 137 -52.14 -24.55 7.92
N GLU A 138 -51.93 -23.28 8.26
CA GLU A 138 -51.19 -22.34 7.43
C GLU A 138 -49.69 -22.56 7.53
N TRP A 139 -49.15 -22.82 8.73
CA TRP A 139 -47.77 -23.25 8.90
C TRP A 139 -47.47 -24.57 8.18
N ASN A 140 -48.39 -25.53 8.20
CA ASN A 140 -48.22 -26.79 7.50
C ASN A 140 -48.25 -26.60 5.97
N TYR A 141 -49.05 -25.66 5.49
CA TYR A 141 -49.05 -25.30 4.07
C TYR A 141 -47.75 -24.60 3.66
N LEU A 142 -47.31 -23.62 4.45
CA LEU A 142 -46.05 -22.91 4.23
C LEU A 142 -44.85 -23.84 4.23
N LYS A 143 -44.90 -24.97 4.94
CA LYS A 143 -43.85 -26.01 4.87
C LYS A 143 -43.69 -26.63 3.50
N ASP A 144 -44.76 -26.73 2.74
CA ASP A 144 -44.75 -27.41 1.45
C ASP A 144 -44.67 -26.42 0.26
N ILE A 145 -44.75 -25.11 0.52
CA ILE A 145 -44.60 -24.07 -0.51
C ILE A 145 -43.13 -23.90 -0.94
N LEU A 146 -42.92 -23.53 -2.21
CA LEU A 146 -41.60 -23.19 -2.74
C LEU A 146 -41.16 -21.81 -2.26
N LEU A 147 -39.85 -21.61 -2.09
CA LEU A 147 -39.29 -20.40 -1.48
C LEU A 147 -39.50 -19.14 -2.33
N ASP A 148 -39.40 -19.24 -3.66
CA ASP A 148 -39.71 -18.17 -4.61
C ASP A 148 -41.17 -17.73 -4.47
N LYS A 149 -42.08 -18.70 -4.46
CA LYS A 149 -43.52 -18.46 -4.25
C LYS A 149 -43.82 -17.87 -2.89
N LEU A 150 -43.11 -18.27 -1.84
CA LEU A 150 -43.26 -17.70 -0.49
C LEU A 150 -42.97 -16.20 -0.48
N TYR A 151 -41.85 -15.81 -1.10
CA TYR A 151 -41.40 -14.42 -1.16
C TYR A 151 -42.32 -13.56 -2.03
N ASP A 152 -42.67 -14.05 -3.22
CA ASP A 152 -43.58 -13.34 -4.13
C ASP A 152 -44.99 -13.23 -3.54
N THR A 153 -45.43 -14.24 -2.79
CA THR A 153 -46.68 -14.20 -2.03
C THR A 153 -46.63 -13.12 -0.96
N TYR A 154 -45.56 -13.05 -0.16
CA TYR A 154 -45.39 -12.02 0.85
C TYR A 154 -45.45 -10.61 0.24
N LYS A 155 -44.70 -10.36 -0.85
CA LYS A 155 -44.72 -9.07 -1.57
C LYS A 155 -46.11 -8.75 -2.11
N LEU A 156 -46.78 -9.71 -2.74
CA LEU A 156 -48.11 -9.51 -3.33
C LEU A 156 -49.18 -9.24 -2.26
N LEU A 157 -49.15 -9.96 -1.13
CA LEU A 157 -50.06 -9.72 -0.02
C LEU A 157 -49.84 -8.35 0.63
N ARG A 158 -48.58 -7.90 0.74
CA ARG A 158 -48.25 -6.54 1.22
C ARG A 158 -48.84 -5.46 0.30
N GLN A 159 -48.75 -5.64 -1.02
CA GLN A 159 -49.36 -4.73 -2.00
C GLN A 159 -50.89 -4.70 -1.91
N ILE A 160 -51.51 -5.86 -1.73
CA ILE A 160 -52.96 -5.98 -1.55
C ILE A 160 -53.40 -5.28 -0.24
N ALA A 161 -52.63 -5.44 0.85
CA ALA A 161 -52.89 -4.74 2.11
C ALA A 161 -52.77 -3.21 1.97
N LEU A 162 -51.76 -2.70 1.25
CA LEU A 162 -51.64 -1.27 0.95
C LEU A 162 -52.82 -0.75 0.11
N THR A 163 -53.32 -1.57 -0.82
CA THR A 163 -54.51 -1.24 -1.61
C THR A 163 -55.76 -1.17 -0.72
N LEU A 164 -55.91 -2.09 0.23
CA LEU A 164 -57.00 -2.07 1.22
C LEU A 164 -56.95 -0.84 2.14
N LYS A 165 -55.76 -0.38 2.52
CA LYS A 165 -55.57 0.84 3.31
C LYS A 165 -56.13 2.08 2.62
N THR A 166 -56.01 2.16 1.30
CA THR A 166 -56.45 3.32 0.51
C THR A 166 -57.92 3.23 0.05
N HIS A 167 -58.58 2.09 0.24
CA HIS A 167 -59.95 1.86 -0.19
C HIS A 167 -60.99 2.29 0.86
N GLN A 168 -61.93 3.14 0.44
CA GLN A 168 -62.98 3.69 1.33
C GLN A 168 -64.05 2.67 1.75
N ASN A 169 -64.21 1.58 1.00
CA ASN A 169 -65.23 0.55 1.29
C ASN A 169 -64.70 -0.50 2.28
N ASP A 170 -65.63 -1.16 2.99
CA ASP A 170 -65.29 -2.29 3.84
C ASP A 170 -65.25 -3.60 3.07
N PHE A 171 -64.06 -4.21 3.01
CA PHE A 171 -63.84 -5.52 2.40
C PHE A 171 -63.39 -6.57 3.41
N SER A 172 -63.42 -6.27 4.71
CA SER A 172 -62.93 -7.18 5.76
C SER A 172 -63.64 -8.54 5.75
N SER A 173 -64.92 -8.60 5.37
CA SER A 173 -65.69 -9.84 5.24
C SER A 173 -65.43 -10.61 3.96
N ASN A 174 -64.83 -9.99 2.94
CA ASN A 174 -64.62 -10.60 1.64
C ASN A 174 -63.44 -11.57 1.69
N TYR A 175 -63.48 -12.57 0.82
CA TYR A 175 -62.34 -13.43 0.56
C TYR A 175 -61.35 -12.74 -0.39
N LEU A 176 -60.06 -13.04 -0.25
CA LEU A 176 -58.97 -12.47 -1.03
C LEU A 176 -59.25 -12.56 -2.54
N PHE A 177 -59.67 -13.73 -3.02
CA PHE A 177 -59.91 -13.97 -4.45
C PHE A 177 -61.14 -13.21 -4.93
N GLU A 178 -62.17 -13.08 -4.08
CA GLU A 178 -63.36 -12.29 -4.36
C GLU A 178 -63.03 -10.79 -4.47
N PHE A 179 -62.22 -10.28 -3.55
CA PHE A 179 -61.74 -8.90 -3.58
C PHE A 179 -60.89 -8.60 -4.82
N VAL A 180 -59.96 -9.50 -5.18
CA VAL A 180 -59.14 -9.31 -6.38
C VAL A 180 -60.02 -9.33 -7.64
N ARG A 181 -60.99 -10.23 -7.75
CA ARG A 181 -61.94 -10.21 -8.90
C ARG A 181 -62.77 -8.92 -9.00
N MET A 182 -63.00 -8.23 -7.89
CA MET A 182 -63.72 -6.95 -7.88
C MET A 182 -62.84 -5.76 -8.24
N THR A 183 -61.53 -5.84 -7.98
CA THR A 183 -60.59 -4.69 -8.08
C THR A 183 -59.66 -4.78 -9.29
N ASP A 184 -59.29 -5.98 -9.71
CA ASP A 184 -58.38 -6.26 -10.81
C ASP A 184 -59.14 -6.52 -12.12
N LYS A 185 -59.32 -5.46 -12.92
CA LYS A 185 -60.07 -5.53 -14.19
C LYS A 185 -59.41 -6.41 -15.25
N ASP A 186 -58.09 -6.57 -15.17
CA ASP A 186 -57.29 -7.27 -16.18
C ASP A 186 -56.99 -8.74 -15.79
N ASN A 187 -57.39 -9.17 -14.58
CA ASN A 187 -57.11 -10.48 -13.98
C ASN A 187 -55.62 -10.81 -13.81
N ASP A 188 -54.73 -9.81 -13.85
CA ASP A 188 -53.29 -10.02 -13.71
C ASP A 188 -52.90 -10.40 -12.28
N ILE A 189 -53.48 -9.75 -11.27
CA ILE A 189 -53.32 -10.10 -9.86
C ILE A 189 -53.94 -11.48 -9.60
N LEU A 190 -55.10 -11.78 -10.18
CA LEU A 190 -55.73 -13.10 -10.00
C LEU A 190 -54.85 -14.23 -10.56
N ARG A 191 -54.26 -14.04 -11.74
CA ARG A 191 -53.29 -14.99 -12.31
C ARG A 191 -52.04 -15.16 -11.44
N ARG A 192 -51.55 -14.08 -10.83
CA ARG A 192 -50.42 -14.13 -9.89
C ARG A 192 -50.78 -14.89 -8.60
N LEU A 193 -51.97 -14.68 -8.05
CA LEU A 193 -52.47 -15.44 -6.90
C LEU A 193 -52.48 -16.95 -7.20
N GLU A 194 -52.96 -17.34 -8.38
CA GLU A 194 -52.99 -18.74 -8.83
C GLU A 194 -51.58 -19.29 -9.09
N GLN A 195 -50.71 -18.51 -9.74
CA GLN A 195 -49.33 -18.89 -10.05
C GLN A 195 -48.49 -19.14 -8.78
N TYR A 196 -48.66 -18.30 -7.76
CA TYR A 196 -47.97 -18.41 -6.48
C TYR A 196 -48.67 -19.35 -5.49
N GLU A 197 -49.77 -19.99 -5.91
CA GLU A 197 -50.55 -20.93 -5.10
C GLU A 197 -51.10 -20.30 -3.80
N ILE A 198 -51.45 -19.02 -3.80
CA ILE A 198 -51.92 -18.33 -2.58
C ILE A 198 -53.28 -18.90 -2.19
N LYS A 199 -53.43 -19.32 -0.94
CA LYS A 199 -54.74 -19.78 -0.42
C LYS A 199 -55.70 -18.62 -0.30
N ASP A 200 -56.96 -18.90 -0.55
CA ASP A 200 -58.03 -17.94 -0.32
C ASP A 200 -58.36 -17.85 1.18
N PHE A 201 -58.43 -16.63 1.71
CA PHE A 201 -58.76 -16.37 3.11
C PHE A 201 -59.53 -15.05 3.22
N ARG A 202 -60.22 -14.83 4.34
CA ARG A 202 -60.94 -13.57 4.57
C ARG A 202 -59.97 -12.43 4.84
N LEU A 203 -60.18 -11.30 4.19
CA LEU A 203 -59.29 -10.15 4.28
C LEU A 203 -59.12 -9.61 5.70
N CYS A 204 -60.08 -9.83 6.59
CA CYS A 204 -59.92 -9.47 8.00
C CYS A 204 -58.69 -10.11 8.68
N TYR A 205 -58.13 -11.20 8.13
CA TYR A 205 -56.91 -11.87 8.63
C TYR A 205 -55.63 -11.45 7.91
N ILE A 206 -55.70 -10.55 6.92
CA ILE A 206 -54.59 -10.28 6.00
C ILE A 206 -53.31 -9.83 6.73
N ASN A 207 -53.43 -9.03 7.78
CA ASN A 207 -52.26 -8.57 8.54
C ASN A 207 -51.54 -9.76 9.19
N HIS A 208 -52.28 -10.65 9.85
CA HIS A 208 -51.72 -11.82 10.52
C HIS A 208 -51.15 -12.83 9.52
N VAL A 209 -51.75 -12.97 8.33
CA VAL A 209 -51.19 -13.81 7.25
C VAL A 209 -49.87 -13.20 6.74
N ILE A 210 -49.81 -11.89 6.54
CA ILE A 210 -48.56 -11.19 6.14
C ILE A 210 -47.48 -11.37 7.20
N GLU A 211 -47.82 -11.24 8.49
CA GLU A 211 -46.88 -11.50 9.60
C GLU A 211 -46.32 -12.92 9.55
N ILE A 212 -47.17 -13.94 9.36
CA ILE A 212 -46.72 -15.35 9.27
C ILE A 212 -45.81 -15.58 8.06
N TYR A 213 -46.14 -15.01 6.89
CA TYR A 213 -45.28 -15.09 5.70
C TYR A 213 -43.99 -14.29 5.88
N GLY A 214 -44.03 -13.14 6.55
CA GLY A 214 -42.87 -12.30 6.86
C GLY A 214 -41.93 -12.95 7.87
N GLU A 215 -42.45 -13.57 8.93
CA GLU A 215 -41.69 -14.41 9.86
C GLU A 215 -41.04 -15.60 9.12
N SER A 216 -41.76 -16.18 8.16
CA SER A 216 -41.25 -17.27 7.34
C SER A 216 -40.11 -16.79 6.44
N VAL A 217 -40.22 -15.62 5.79
CA VAL A 217 -39.20 -15.03 4.92
C VAL A 217 -37.98 -14.53 5.70
N SER A 218 -38.17 -13.84 6.81
CA SER A 218 -37.09 -13.29 7.66
C SER A 218 -36.22 -14.40 8.27
N GLY A 219 -36.80 -15.58 8.55
CA GLY A 219 -36.04 -16.77 8.91
C GLY A 219 -34.97 -17.20 7.88
N PHE A 220 -35.06 -16.70 6.64
CA PHE A 220 -34.10 -16.98 5.56
C PHE A 220 -33.13 -15.84 5.24
N GLN A 221 -33.30 -14.64 5.82
CA GLN A 221 -32.43 -13.48 5.53
C GLN A 221 -30.94 -13.77 5.82
N HIS A 222 -30.65 -14.71 6.72
CA HIS A 222 -29.29 -15.15 7.06
C HIS A 222 -28.70 -16.21 6.12
N LEU A 223 -29.50 -16.85 5.27
CA LEU A 223 -29.00 -17.83 4.27
C LEU A 223 -28.59 -17.16 2.95
N PHE A 224 -29.07 -15.93 2.70
CA PHE A 224 -28.88 -15.21 1.43
C PHE A 224 -28.03 -13.94 1.55
N THR A 225 -27.58 -13.59 2.77
CA THR A 225 -26.79 -12.38 3.04
C THR A 225 -25.42 -12.37 2.35
N ASP A 226 -24.91 -13.55 1.97
CA ASP A 226 -23.64 -13.72 1.24
C ASP A 226 -23.81 -14.11 -0.24
N ILE A 227 -25.02 -14.04 -0.82
CA ILE A 227 -25.23 -14.26 -2.26
C ILE A 227 -24.95 -13.02 -3.16
N PRO A 228 -25.13 -11.76 -2.72
CA PRO A 228 -24.85 -10.60 -3.58
C PRO A 228 -23.41 -10.58 -4.16
N PRO A 229 -22.35 -10.99 -3.44
CA PRO A 229 -21.00 -11.11 -4.00
C PRO A 229 -20.89 -12.16 -5.12
N LEU A 230 -21.68 -13.24 -5.06
CA LEU A 230 -21.67 -14.34 -6.04
C LEU A 230 -22.44 -14.01 -7.33
N LEU A 231 -23.16 -12.89 -7.37
CA LEU A 231 -23.93 -12.40 -8.54
C LEU A 231 -23.26 -11.23 -9.26
N ARG A 232 -22.11 -10.73 -8.78
CA ARG A 232 -21.37 -9.63 -9.40
C ARG A 232 -20.60 -10.15 -10.61
N ILE A 233 -21.13 -9.88 -11.80
CA ILE A 233 -20.39 -10.07 -13.04
C ILE A 233 -19.73 -8.75 -13.37
N HIS A 234 -18.39 -8.75 -13.39
CA HIS A 234 -17.66 -7.58 -13.81
C HIS A 234 -17.99 -7.23 -15.27
N ILE A 235 -18.10 -5.93 -15.57
CA ILE A 235 -18.21 -5.45 -16.94
C ILE A 235 -16.97 -5.94 -17.72
N ASP A 236 -17.19 -6.53 -18.89
CA ASP A 236 -16.10 -6.89 -19.80
C ASP A 236 -15.18 -5.68 -20.04
N SER A 237 -13.86 -5.90 -20.08
CA SER A 237 -12.87 -4.84 -20.20
C SER A 237 -13.13 -3.84 -21.32
N GLN A 238 -13.61 -4.27 -22.50
CA GLN A 238 -13.89 -3.37 -23.62
C GLN A 238 -15.13 -2.53 -23.36
N LEU A 239 -16.16 -3.12 -22.76
CA LEU A 239 -17.40 -2.42 -22.41
C LEU A 239 -17.17 -1.46 -21.23
N ASN A 240 -16.23 -1.79 -20.35
CA ASN A 240 -15.81 -0.95 -19.25
C ASN A 240 -15.01 0.28 -19.74
N ASP A 241 -14.14 0.10 -20.73
CA ASP A 241 -13.43 1.21 -21.39
C ASP A 241 -14.41 2.10 -22.16
N GLU A 242 -15.41 1.51 -22.82
CA GLU A 242 -16.48 2.24 -23.51
C GLU A 242 -17.32 3.08 -22.53
N LEU A 243 -17.75 2.51 -21.41
CA LEU A 243 -18.45 3.22 -20.34
C LEU A 243 -17.59 4.36 -19.78
N THR A 244 -16.33 4.09 -19.49
CA THR A 244 -15.39 5.07 -18.95
C THR A 244 -15.20 6.23 -19.93
N ARG A 245 -15.02 5.94 -21.23
CA ARG A 245 -14.88 6.94 -22.27
C ARG A 245 -16.15 7.78 -22.43
N ASN A 246 -17.33 7.16 -22.43
CA ASN A 246 -18.60 7.89 -22.52
C ASN A 246 -18.76 8.83 -21.31
N LEU A 247 -18.53 8.35 -20.09
CA LEU A 247 -18.58 9.18 -18.89
C LEU A 247 -17.56 10.33 -18.96
N TRP A 248 -16.34 10.07 -19.46
CA TRP A 248 -15.30 11.09 -19.63
C TRP A 248 -15.60 12.12 -20.72
N GLU A 249 -16.14 11.73 -21.88
CA GLU A 249 -16.50 12.65 -22.97
C GLU A 249 -17.55 13.68 -22.50
N TYR A 250 -18.47 13.28 -21.62
CA TYR A 250 -19.44 14.20 -21.01
C TYR A 250 -18.82 15.11 -19.94
N ILE A 251 -17.75 14.68 -19.26
CA ILE A 251 -16.99 15.52 -18.31
C ILE A 251 -16.12 16.55 -19.06
N ILE A 252 -15.50 16.18 -20.19
CA ILE A 252 -14.61 17.05 -20.98
C ILE A 252 -15.36 18.25 -21.59
N ASN A 253 -16.66 18.11 -21.86
CA ASN A 253 -17.48 19.20 -22.40
C ASN A 253 -17.89 20.25 -21.35
N ILE A 254 -17.55 20.06 -20.08
CA ILE A 254 -17.67 21.10 -19.06
C ILE A 254 -16.43 21.99 -19.18
N ASP A 255 -16.57 23.13 -19.87
CA ASP A 255 -15.49 24.10 -20.11
C ASP A 255 -14.78 24.43 -18.78
N TYR A 256 -13.51 24.03 -18.70
CA TYR A 256 -12.71 23.98 -17.47
C TYR A 256 -12.39 25.35 -16.86
N ASN A 257 -12.78 26.44 -17.54
CA ASN A 257 -12.48 27.81 -17.15
C ASN A 257 -13.75 28.57 -16.73
N ASN A 258 -14.41 28.17 -15.62
CA ASN A 258 -15.35 29.00 -14.82
C ASN A 258 -16.86 28.67 -14.90
N ASN A 259 -17.29 27.43 -14.69
CA ASN A 259 -18.72 27.20 -14.44
C ASN A 259 -18.99 26.18 -13.31
N VAL A 260 -18.78 26.65 -12.07
CA VAL A 260 -19.11 25.92 -10.83
C VAL A 260 -20.56 25.45 -10.83
N ASP A 261 -21.49 26.24 -11.37
CA ASP A 261 -22.91 25.89 -11.46
C ASP A 261 -23.15 24.67 -12.36
N LYS A 262 -22.43 24.54 -13.48
CA LYS A 262 -22.50 23.35 -14.34
C LYS A 262 -21.93 22.12 -13.63
N ILE A 263 -20.78 22.24 -12.95
CA ILE A 263 -20.17 21.15 -12.18
C ILE A 263 -21.15 20.69 -11.08
N GLN A 264 -21.73 21.63 -10.34
CA GLN A 264 -22.72 21.35 -9.30
C GLN A 264 -23.98 20.69 -9.88
N THR A 265 -24.45 21.14 -11.04
CA THR A 265 -25.60 20.53 -11.72
C THR A 265 -25.30 19.07 -12.09
N THR A 266 -24.12 18.78 -12.63
CA THR A 266 -23.72 17.41 -12.97
C THR A 266 -23.55 16.52 -11.74
N ILE A 267 -22.98 17.03 -10.64
CA ILE A 267 -22.92 16.32 -9.34
C ILE A 267 -24.32 15.97 -8.86
N GLN A 268 -25.27 16.89 -8.97
CA GLN A 268 -26.65 16.67 -8.57
C GLN A 268 -27.32 15.60 -9.45
N THR A 269 -27.13 15.66 -10.77
CA THR A 269 -27.66 14.67 -11.71
C THR A 269 -27.14 13.26 -11.40
N ILE A 270 -25.85 13.10 -11.13
CA ILE A 270 -25.25 11.81 -10.73
C ILE A 270 -25.80 11.33 -9.40
N THR A 271 -25.94 12.23 -8.42
CA THR A 271 -26.46 11.87 -7.10
C THR A 271 -27.91 11.42 -7.16
N THR A 272 -28.74 12.11 -7.95
CA THR A 272 -30.13 11.70 -8.20
C THR A 272 -30.19 10.31 -8.83
N PHE A 273 -29.38 10.04 -9.85
CA PHE A 273 -29.37 8.73 -10.50
C PHE A 273 -28.90 7.60 -9.58
N LEU A 274 -27.88 7.84 -8.75
CA LEU A 274 -27.40 6.86 -7.77
C LEU A 274 -28.47 6.52 -6.73
N ASN A 275 -29.31 7.48 -6.35
CA ASN A 275 -30.44 7.23 -5.46
C ASN A 275 -31.54 6.44 -6.19
N GLU A 276 -31.88 6.83 -7.42
CA GLU A 276 -32.86 6.13 -8.26
C GLU A 276 -32.47 4.65 -8.49
N LEU A 277 -31.19 4.38 -8.77
CA LEU A 277 -30.67 3.01 -8.90
C LEU A 277 -30.74 2.21 -7.60
N LYS A 278 -30.56 2.87 -6.45
CA LYS A 278 -30.66 2.24 -5.13
C LYS A 278 -32.11 1.84 -4.84
N ASP A 279 -33.07 2.69 -5.22
CA ASP A 279 -34.50 2.44 -4.99
C ASP A 279 -35.02 1.26 -5.83
N ILE A 280 -34.38 0.94 -6.96
CA ILE A 280 -34.73 -0.20 -7.83
C ILE A 280 -33.75 -1.39 -7.74
N GLU A 281 -32.85 -1.39 -6.75
CA GLU A 281 -31.78 -2.38 -6.61
C GLU A 281 -32.31 -3.84 -6.63
N ASP A 282 -33.39 -4.10 -5.88
CA ASP A 282 -34.08 -5.38 -5.87
C ASP A 282 -34.53 -5.83 -7.28
N THR A 283 -35.04 -4.89 -8.08
CA THR A 283 -35.52 -5.16 -9.45
C THR A 283 -34.36 -5.43 -10.40
N LEU A 284 -33.26 -4.66 -10.27
CA LEU A 284 -32.03 -4.87 -11.04
C LEU A 284 -31.43 -6.25 -10.77
N GLN A 285 -31.41 -6.69 -9.51
CA GLN A 285 -30.93 -8.03 -9.13
C GLN A 285 -31.81 -9.15 -9.69
N GLN A 286 -33.13 -8.94 -9.74
CA GLN A 286 -34.09 -9.90 -10.29
C GLN A 286 -34.04 -10.00 -11.83
N GLN A 287 -33.62 -8.94 -12.51
CA GLN A 287 -33.62 -8.84 -13.98
C GLN A 287 -32.19 -8.83 -14.57
N SER A 288 -31.27 -9.53 -13.90
CA SER A 288 -29.83 -9.63 -14.20
C SER A 288 -29.44 -9.73 -15.68
N THR A 289 -30.24 -10.38 -16.54
CA THR A 289 -29.92 -10.59 -17.96
C THR A 289 -30.38 -9.46 -18.91
N GLN A 290 -31.22 -8.53 -18.45
CA GLN A 290 -31.77 -7.43 -19.26
C GLN A 290 -30.85 -6.21 -19.25
N SER A 291 -30.99 -5.32 -20.25
CA SER A 291 -30.21 -4.09 -20.30
C SER A 291 -30.53 -3.20 -19.11
N LEU A 292 -29.50 -2.62 -18.49
CA LEU A 292 -29.67 -1.68 -17.37
C LEU A 292 -30.50 -0.47 -17.81
N THR A 293 -30.25 0.04 -19.02
CA THR A 293 -30.96 1.18 -19.60
C THR A 293 -32.44 0.89 -19.77
N GLU A 294 -32.79 -0.27 -20.36
CA GLU A 294 -34.18 -0.70 -20.56
C GLU A 294 -34.95 -0.85 -19.24
N ILE A 295 -34.33 -1.39 -18.19
CA ILE A 295 -34.98 -1.56 -16.89
C ILE A 295 -35.15 -0.23 -16.16
N CYS A 296 -34.19 0.68 -16.28
CA CYS A 296 -34.33 2.03 -15.74
C CYS A 296 -35.47 2.78 -16.44
N GLU A 297 -35.57 2.69 -17.77
CA GLU A 297 -36.69 3.26 -18.53
C GLU A 297 -38.03 2.62 -18.14
N PHE A 298 -38.09 1.29 -18.00
CA PHE A 298 -39.29 0.57 -17.54
C PHE A 298 -39.71 0.97 -16.13
N SER A 299 -38.75 1.32 -15.28
CA SER A 299 -38.97 1.81 -13.92
C SER A 299 -39.26 3.33 -13.86
N ALA A 300 -39.46 3.97 -15.02
CA ALA A 300 -39.72 5.39 -15.17
C ALA A 300 -38.61 6.30 -14.61
N ILE A 301 -37.36 5.83 -14.61
CA ILE A 301 -36.19 6.64 -14.25
C ILE A 301 -35.84 7.51 -15.46
N GLU A 302 -36.18 8.79 -15.41
CA GLU A 302 -35.90 9.77 -16.46
C GLU A 302 -34.61 10.54 -16.14
N ASN A 303 -33.46 9.87 -16.28
CA ASN A 303 -32.16 10.48 -15.98
C ASN A 303 -31.27 10.60 -17.24
N PRO A 304 -30.68 11.78 -17.53
CA PRO A 304 -29.83 11.94 -18.71
C PRO A 304 -28.60 11.03 -18.72
N ILE A 305 -28.17 10.52 -17.55
CA ILE A 305 -27.06 9.55 -17.43
C ILE A 305 -27.34 8.25 -18.17
N LEU A 306 -28.61 7.86 -18.33
CA LEU A 306 -28.97 6.65 -19.08
C LEU A 306 -28.45 6.69 -20.52
N SER A 307 -28.42 7.87 -21.13
CA SER A 307 -27.84 8.04 -22.48
C SER A 307 -26.31 7.87 -22.54
N TRP A 308 -25.64 7.84 -21.39
CA TRP A 308 -24.18 7.69 -21.28
C TRP A 308 -23.77 6.23 -21.06
N ILE A 309 -24.73 5.38 -20.65
CA ILE A 309 -24.54 3.97 -20.37
C ILE A 309 -24.78 3.17 -21.65
N PRO A 310 -23.78 2.42 -22.17
CA PRO A 310 -23.99 1.55 -23.32
C PRO A 310 -25.11 0.52 -23.08
N ASP A 311 -26.02 0.35 -24.04
CA ASP A 311 -27.17 -0.58 -23.96
C ASP A 311 -26.77 -2.04 -23.69
N LYS A 312 -25.52 -2.40 -24.01
CA LYS A 312 -24.96 -3.73 -23.77
C LYS A 312 -24.67 -4.02 -22.30
N ILE A 313 -24.64 -3.00 -21.43
CA ILE A 313 -24.48 -3.16 -19.98
C ILE A 313 -25.78 -3.72 -19.41
N LYS A 314 -25.68 -4.88 -18.76
CA LYS A 314 -26.84 -5.57 -18.19
C LYS A 314 -27.10 -5.13 -16.75
N CYS A 315 -28.29 -5.43 -16.25
CA CYS A 315 -28.66 -5.15 -14.86
C CYS A 315 -27.71 -5.80 -13.86
N GLU A 316 -27.12 -6.96 -14.15
CA GLU A 316 -26.11 -7.58 -13.27
C GLU A 316 -24.80 -6.79 -13.16
N ASN A 317 -24.55 -5.85 -14.06
CA ASN A 317 -23.40 -4.96 -14.06
C ASN A 317 -23.66 -3.61 -13.35
N TYR A 318 -24.85 -3.40 -12.77
CA TYR A 318 -25.23 -2.10 -12.19
C TYR A 318 -24.24 -1.62 -11.11
N VAL A 319 -23.63 -2.54 -10.35
CA VAL A 319 -22.65 -2.20 -9.31
C VAL A 319 -21.41 -1.54 -9.92
N ASP A 320 -20.90 -2.03 -11.04
CA ASP A 320 -19.73 -1.44 -11.70
C ASP A 320 -20.07 -0.05 -12.26
N VAL A 321 -21.27 0.11 -12.83
CA VAL A 321 -21.79 1.43 -13.24
C VAL A 321 -21.90 2.37 -12.03
N TYR A 322 -22.42 1.87 -10.92
CA TYR A 322 -22.56 2.61 -9.65
C TYR A 322 -21.21 3.10 -9.14
N ILE A 323 -20.17 2.26 -9.18
CA ILE A 323 -18.79 2.61 -8.80
C ILE A 323 -18.21 3.69 -9.71
N HIS A 324 -18.38 3.57 -11.03
CA HIS A 324 -17.90 4.58 -11.99
C HIS A 324 -18.55 5.94 -11.80
N LEU A 325 -19.84 5.95 -11.50
CA LEU A 325 -20.58 7.17 -11.20
C LEU A 325 -20.13 7.81 -9.88
N ILE A 326 -19.86 7.04 -8.83
CA ILE A 326 -19.28 7.55 -7.58
C ILE A 326 -17.90 8.17 -7.82
N ARG A 327 -17.02 7.48 -8.57
CA ARG A 327 -15.69 7.99 -8.91
C ARG A 327 -15.77 9.30 -9.68
N THR A 328 -16.68 9.37 -10.65
CA THR A 328 -16.95 10.57 -11.45
C THR A 328 -17.45 11.73 -10.59
N ARG A 329 -18.45 11.48 -9.73
CA ARG A 329 -18.97 12.48 -8.78
C ARG A 329 -17.87 13.02 -7.87
N SER A 330 -17.00 12.14 -7.35
CA SER A 330 -15.92 12.51 -6.44
C SER A 330 -14.91 13.43 -7.12
N LYS A 331 -14.52 13.13 -8.37
CA LYS A 331 -13.64 14.00 -9.17
C LYS A 331 -14.26 15.37 -9.43
N LEU A 332 -15.56 15.43 -9.73
CA LEU A 332 -16.27 16.70 -9.91
C LEU A 332 -16.34 17.51 -8.61
N GLN A 333 -16.50 16.86 -7.45
CA GLN A 333 -16.49 17.52 -6.13
C GLN A 333 -15.11 18.11 -5.79
N GLU A 334 -14.03 17.36 -6.05
CA GLU A 334 -12.66 17.84 -5.89
C GLU A 334 -12.37 19.05 -6.78
N GLN A 335 -12.83 19.01 -8.04
CA GLN A 335 -12.73 20.13 -8.97
C GLN A 335 -13.52 21.35 -8.50
N LYS A 336 -14.75 21.14 -8.06
CA LYS A 336 -15.59 22.21 -7.48
C LYS A 336 -14.88 22.89 -6.32
N PHE A 337 -14.37 22.10 -5.36
CA PHE A 337 -13.63 22.59 -4.21
C PHE A 337 -12.39 23.39 -4.63
N THR A 338 -11.63 22.89 -5.62
CA THR A 338 -10.44 23.58 -6.13
C THR A 338 -10.77 24.94 -6.75
N ILE A 339 -11.91 25.07 -7.45
CA ILE A 339 -12.36 26.34 -8.03
C ILE A 339 -12.85 27.28 -6.93
N GLU A 340 -13.66 26.81 -5.99
CA GLU A 340 -14.16 27.59 -4.86
C GLU A 340 -13.01 28.08 -3.96
N GLU A 341 -11.98 27.27 -3.72
CA GLU A 341 -10.78 27.67 -2.98
C GLU A 341 -9.98 28.76 -3.71
N ARG A 342 -9.90 28.69 -5.04
CA ARG A 342 -9.29 29.75 -5.87
C ARG A 342 -10.09 31.05 -5.81
N GLU A 343 -11.42 30.97 -5.87
CA GLU A 343 -12.28 32.14 -5.70
C GLU A 343 -12.15 32.72 -4.30
N MET A 344 -12.14 31.90 -3.25
CA MET A 344 -12.01 32.35 -1.86
C MET A 344 -10.67 33.05 -1.61
N LYS A 345 -9.56 32.52 -2.16
CA LYS A 345 -8.25 33.20 -2.13
C LYS A 345 -8.24 34.54 -2.88
N LEU A 346 -9.04 34.69 -3.94
CA LEU A 346 -9.22 35.97 -4.64
C LEU A 346 -10.01 36.99 -3.82
N TRP A 347 -10.91 36.54 -2.93
CA TRP A 347 -11.74 37.42 -2.09
C TRP A 347 -11.09 37.77 -0.73
N ASP A 348 -10.22 36.91 -0.18
CA ASP A 348 -9.52 37.16 1.10
C ASP A 348 -8.34 38.14 1.00
N GLU A 349 -7.82 38.42 -0.20
CA GLU A 349 -6.89 39.52 -0.41
C GLU A 349 -7.66 40.85 -0.38
N SER A 350 -7.74 41.47 0.80
CA SER A 350 -8.37 42.79 0.99
C SER A 350 -7.79 43.81 0.00
N VAL A 351 -8.60 44.20 -0.97
CA VAL A 351 -8.26 45.22 -1.97
C VAL A 351 -8.02 46.54 -1.25
N ASN A 352 -6.75 46.92 -1.08
CA ASN A 352 -6.39 48.28 -0.70
C ASN A 352 -6.86 49.22 -1.82
N ALA A 353 -7.79 50.12 -1.49
CA ALA A 353 -8.46 51.03 -2.43
C ALA A 353 -7.52 52.01 -3.16
N ASP A 354 -6.23 52.03 -2.82
CA ASP A 354 -5.22 52.94 -3.38
C ASP A 354 -4.30 52.30 -4.44
N GLU A 355 -4.52 51.03 -4.83
CA GLU A 355 -3.66 50.37 -5.83
C GLU A 355 -4.07 50.74 -7.28
N PRO A 356 -3.13 51.18 -8.16
CA PRO A 356 -3.47 51.60 -9.53
C PRO A 356 -4.13 50.49 -10.35
N GLN A 357 -5.19 50.81 -11.12
CA GLN A 357 -5.98 49.84 -11.91
C GLN A 357 -5.16 48.93 -12.83
N GLU A 358 -4.01 49.36 -13.35
CA GLU A 358 -3.13 48.51 -14.17
C GLU A 358 -2.46 47.37 -13.39
N LYS A 359 -2.18 47.56 -12.09
CA LYS A 359 -1.65 46.50 -11.23
C LYS A 359 -2.72 45.49 -10.83
N GLN A 360 -3.96 45.93 -10.62
CA GLN A 360 -5.09 45.02 -10.38
C GLN A 360 -5.38 44.16 -11.61
N ALA A 361 -5.35 44.73 -12.81
CA ALA A 361 -5.53 43.97 -14.06
C ALA A 361 -4.39 42.96 -14.32
N SER A 362 -3.14 43.33 -14.00
CA SER A 362 -1.98 42.44 -14.09
C SER A 362 -2.04 41.28 -13.08
N ARG A 363 -2.52 41.52 -11.85
CA ARG A 363 -2.72 40.47 -10.85
C ARG A 363 -3.82 39.50 -11.29
N PHE A 364 -4.94 40.01 -11.78
CA PHE A 364 -6.03 39.20 -12.31
C PHE A 364 -5.58 38.28 -13.46
N GLN A 365 -4.71 38.76 -14.34
CA GLN A 365 -4.11 37.94 -15.41
C GLN A 365 -3.08 36.92 -14.91
N GLN A 366 -2.35 37.21 -13.83
CA GLN A 366 -1.40 36.26 -13.21
C GLN A 366 -2.09 35.07 -12.53
N TYR A 367 -3.28 35.27 -11.94
CA TYR A 367 -4.04 34.17 -11.33
C TYR A 367 -4.72 33.25 -12.35
N LEU A 368 -5.04 33.77 -13.55
CA LEU A 368 -5.67 33.00 -14.61
C LEU A 368 -4.68 32.14 -15.43
N ASN A 369 -3.36 32.35 -15.28
CA ASN A 369 -2.38 31.62 -16.08
C ASN A 369 -1.08 31.29 -15.28
N PRO A 370 -1.00 30.11 -14.63
CA PRO A 370 0.09 29.79 -13.69
C PRO A 370 1.45 29.55 -14.36
N GLN A 371 1.53 29.55 -15.69
CA GLN A 371 2.80 29.38 -16.41
C GLN A 371 3.71 30.63 -16.42
N TYR A 372 3.27 31.76 -15.88
CA TYR A 372 4.04 33.00 -15.91
C TYR A 372 5.03 33.19 -14.73
N ASN A 373 4.92 32.41 -13.64
CA ASN A 373 5.68 32.64 -12.40
C ASN A 373 6.98 31.82 -12.24
N GLN A 374 7.39 31.00 -13.21
CA GLN A 374 8.67 30.30 -13.16
C GLN A 374 9.87 31.10 -13.73
N GLN A 375 9.67 32.34 -14.17
CA GLN A 375 10.74 33.16 -14.79
C GLN A 375 11.16 34.41 -13.98
N LEU A 376 10.67 34.62 -12.76
CA LEU A 376 10.95 35.86 -11.99
C LEU A 376 11.60 35.68 -10.61
N SER A 377 11.92 34.45 -10.18
CA SER A 377 12.52 34.18 -8.86
C SER A 377 14.05 34.03 -8.84
N ASN A 378 14.77 34.58 -9.82
CA ASN A 378 16.24 34.48 -9.89
C ASN A 378 16.96 35.80 -10.15
N GLU A 379 16.53 36.92 -9.55
CA GLU A 379 17.37 38.11 -9.40
C GLU A 379 17.04 38.84 -8.09
N ASN A 380 17.91 38.66 -7.07
CA ASN A 380 18.26 39.58 -5.97
C ASN A 380 18.40 38.88 -4.61
N SER A 381 19.64 38.61 -4.19
CA SER A 381 20.15 39.06 -2.88
C SER A 381 21.63 38.70 -2.69
N ASP A 382 22.47 39.73 -2.74
CA ASP A 382 23.85 39.73 -2.26
C ASP A 382 23.88 40.16 -0.77
N ILE A 383 24.62 39.39 0.06
CA ILE A 383 25.48 39.76 1.21
C ILE A 383 24.76 40.38 2.45
N ILE A 384 24.77 39.74 3.64
CA ILE A 384 25.82 39.76 4.70
C ILE A 384 25.64 38.53 5.63
N GLY A 385 26.69 37.73 5.87
CA GLY A 385 26.77 36.68 6.94
C GLY A 385 27.20 37.25 8.31
N PRO A 386 27.42 36.44 9.39
CA PRO A 386 28.45 35.37 9.36
C PRO A 386 28.31 34.15 10.33
N ASN A 387 29.23 33.18 10.15
CA ASN A 387 29.78 32.15 11.08
C ASN A 387 28.89 30.96 11.49
N ASP A 388 29.33 29.70 11.60
CA ASP A 388 30.56 28.91 11.35
C ASP A 388 30.02 27.44 11.30
N TRP A 389 30.48 26.48 10.50
CA TRP A 389 31.60 25.56 10.77
C TRP A 389 31.72 24.62 9.56
N VAL A 390 32.96 24.42 9.07
CA VAL A 390 33.34 23.60 7.91
C VAL A 390 33.90 22.25 8.37
N LEU A 391 33.61 21.18 7.63
CA LEU A 391 34.41 19.94 7.59
C LEU A 391 34.87 19.64 6.14
N PRO A 392 36.06 19.05 5.94
CA PRO A 392 36.87 19.23 4.72
C PRO A 392 36.67 18.14 3.65
N ALA A 393 36.92 18.55 2.41
CA ALA A 393 37.07 17.71 1.22
C ALA A 393 38.39 16.91 1.23
N ILE A 394 38.35 15.68 0.72
CA ILE A 394 39.53 14.89 0.36
C ILE A 394 39.70 14.96 -1.16
N ASN A 395 40.85 15.50 -1.56
CA ASN A 395 41.38 15.53 -2.92
C ASN A 395 41.75 14.12 -3.39
N THR A 396 41.40 13.80 -4.62
CA THR A 396 42.09 12.81 -5.45
C THR A 396 42.89 13.56 -6.50
N ASP A 397 44.20 13.36 -6.54
CA ASP A 397 45.00 13.59 -7.74
C ASP A 397 46.24 12.66 -7.74
N ASP A 398 46.57 12.27 -8.96
CA ASP A 398 47.58 11.32 -9.41
C ASP A 398 49.02 11.55 -8.92
N SER A 399 49.82 10.48 -8.89
CA SER A 399 50.99 10.33 -9.80
C SER A 399 51.87 9.11 -9.50
N ALA A 400 52.34 8.50 -10.60
CA ALA A 400 53.26 7.38 -10.66
C ALA A 400 54.71 7.75 -10.32
N SER A 401 55.50 6.77 -9.81
CA SER A 401 56.89 6.54 -10.28
C SER A 401 57.54 5.24 -9.72
N ASN A 402 57.90 4.36 -10.67
CA ASN A 402 59.15 3.60 -10.85
C ASN A 402 59.85 2.79 -9.72
N LEU A 403 59.99 1.49 -10.05
CA LEU A 403 61.21 0.63 -10.05
C LEU A 403 62.07 0.49 -8.78
N THR A 404 62.17 -0.75 -8.28
CA THR A 404 63.43 -1.55 -8.31
C THR A 404 63.20 -3.02 -7.96
N LYS A 405 64.03 -3.88 -8.56
CA LYS A 405 64.10 -5.34 -8.47
C LYS A 405 64.78 -5.80 -7.17
N GLU A 406 64.45 -6.99 -6.66
CA GLU A 406 65.35 -8.18 -6.55
C GLU A 406 64.81 -9.22 -5.53
N ASP A 407 64.54 -10.41 -6.07
CA ASP A 407 64.92 -11.76 -5.62
C ASP A 407 64.95 -12.20 -4.13
N ASN A 408 64.37 -13.41 -3.98
CA ASN A 408 64.75 -14.56 -3.16
C ASN A 408 64.04 -14.87 -1.82
N SER A 409 63.23 -15.93 -1.91
CA SER A 409 63.36 -17.21 -1.19
C SER A 409 62.73 -17.43 0.20
N VAL A 410 61.77 -18.38 0.21
CA VAL A 410 61.72 -19.61 1.02
C VAL A 410 61.35 -19.52 2.53
N ASN A 411 60.17 -20.10 2.79
CA ASN A 411 59.73 -20.92 3.93
C ASN A 411 59.43 -20.34 5.33
N ASN A 412 58.16 -20.56 5.70
CA ASN A 412 57.65 -21.31 6.86
C ASN A 412 56.80 -20.58 7.92
N ASP A 413 55.60 -21.16 8.06
CA ASP A 413 54.82 -21.45 9.26
C ASP A 413 54.10 -20.33 10.06
N GLN A 414 52.77 -20.46 10.01
CA GLN A 414 51.81 -20.42 11.12
C GLN A 414 51.74 -19.17 12.01
N SER A 415 50.67 -18.39 11.87
CA SER A 415 49.57 -18.36 12.86
C SER A 415 48.49 -17.32 12.52
N ALA A 416 47.30 -17.80 12.24
CA ALA A 416 46.02 -17.40 12.85
C ALA A 416 45.74 -15.91 13.21
N ILE A 417 44.67 -15.40 12.56
CA ILE A 417 43.53 -14.63 13.09
C ILE A 417 43.46 -13.11 12.84
N ASN A 418 42.32 -12.74 12.23
CA ASN A 418 41.68 -11.42 12.05
C ASN A 418 42.35 -10.49 11.02
N SER A 419 41.71 -10.03 9.95
CA SER A 419 40.30 -9.61 9.77
C SER A 419 39.87 -9.82 8.31
N ASN A 420 38.80 -10.59 8.07
CA ASN A 420 38.19 -10.67 6.74
C ASN A 420 37.45 -9.37 6.45
N ASP A 421 38.01 -8.59 5.52
CA ASP A 421 37.26 -7.67 4.69
C ASP A 421 36.05 -8.41 4.11
N LEU A 422 34.86 -7.81 4.24
CA LEU A 422 33.68 -8.28 3.54
C LEU A 422 34.01 -8.34 2.04
N PRO A 423 33.91 -9.50 1.38
CA PRO A 423 34.00 -9.52 -0.07
C PRO A 423 32.73 -8.83 -0.58
N SER A 424 32.90 -7.72 -1.30
CA SER A 424 31.87 -7.21 -2.20
C SER A 424 31.35 -8.39 -3.01
N GLU A 425 30.05 -8.70 -2.85
CA GLU A 425 29.39 -9.85 -3.47
C GLU A 425 29.50 -9.78 -5.00
N ASN A 426 30.58 -10.34 -5.56
CA ASN A 426 30.69 -10.59 -6.99
C ASN A 426 29.87 -11.83 -7.30
N ILE A 427 28.61 -11.60 -7.70
CA ILE A 427 27.75 -12.63 -8.27
C ILE A 427 28.50 -13.20 -9.49
N GLN A 428 29.02 -14.44 -9.37
CA GLN A 428 29.72 -15.10 -10.48
C GLN A 428 28.67 -15.59 -11.49
N TYR A 429 28.54 -14.88 -12.61
CA TYR A 429 27.88 -15.35 -13.82
C TYR A 429 28.73 -14.95 -15.02
N THR A 430 28.69 -15.76 -16.08
CA THR A 430 29.41 -15.47 -17.31
C THR A 430 28.52 -14.59 -18.19
N SER A 431 28.79 -13.28 -18.22
CA SER A 431 28.15 -12.37 -19.18
C SER A 431 28.56 -12.79 -20.60
N LEU A 432 27.58 -12.91 -21.51
CA LEU A 432 27.84 -13.22 -22.92
C LEU A 432 28.38 -11.98 -23.65
N MET A 433 27.80 -10.82 -23.35
CA MET A 433 28.09 -9.53 -23.97
C MET A 433 27.67 -8.43 -22.99
N ILE A 434 28.35 -7.28 -23.03
CA ILE A 434 28.03 -6.13 -22.19
C ILE A 434 27.56 -5.00 -23.11
N LEU A 435 26.36 -4.50 -22.86
CA LEU A 435 25.79 -3.34 -23.54
C LEU A 435 26.02 -2.10 -22.67
N ASN A 436 26.61 -1.06 -23.25
CA ASN A 436 26.73 0.24 -22.59
C ASN A 436 25.80 1.22 -23.31
N PHE A 437 24.77 1.66 -22.61
CA PHE A 437 23.81 2.63 -23.13
C PHE A 437 24.15 4.01 -22.59
N LYS A 438 24.33 4.97 -23.51
CA LYS A 438 24.46 6.38 -23.15
C LYS A 438 23.26 7.13 -23.68
N ALA A 439 22.35 7.49 -22.78
CA ALA A 439 21.34 8.48 -23.10
C ALA A 439 22.06 9.79 -23.44
N VAL A 440 21.74 10.37 -24.59
CA VAL A 440 22.22 11.71 -24.93
C VAL A 440 21.07 12.65 -24.62
N PRO A 441 20.99 13.21 -23.39
CA PRO A 441 19.89 14.11 -23.03
C PRO A 441 19.97 15.33 -23.92
N CYS A 442 18.84 15.69 -24.55
CA CYS A 442 18.72 16.97 -25.23
C CYS A 442 19.24 18.10 -24.31
N ILE A 443 18.89 18.11 -23.04
CA ILE A 443 19.03 19.27 -22.15
C ILE A 443 20.48 19.58 -21.71
N SER A 444 21.43 18.64 -21.85
CA SER A 444 22.81 18.84 -21.36
C SER A 444 23.67 19.78 -22.20
N SER A 445 23.16 20.25 -23.33
CA SER A 445 23.84 21.22 -24.19
C SER A 445 22.98 22.48 -24.37
N SER A 446 23.64 23.64 -24.45
CA SER A 446 23.06 24.95 -24.80
C SER A 446 22.31 24.97 -26.15
N LEU A 447 22.32 23.85 -26.87
CA LEU A 447 21.69 23.60 -28.15
C LEU A 447 20.21 23.18 -28.01
N SER A 448 19.78 22.51 -26.94
CA SER A 448 18.39 22.01 -26.88
C SER A 448 17.37 23.04 -26.41
N GLN A 449 17.80 24.05 -25.66
CA GLN A 449 17.01 25.27 -25.49
C GLN A 449 16.81 26.01 -26.82
N GLN A 450 17.73 25.85 -27.78
CA GLN A 450 17.60 26.40 -29.13
C GLN A 450 16.74 25.49 -30.02
N ILE A 451 16.82 24.15 -29.91
CA ILE A 451 15.96 23.20 -30.65
C ILE A 451 14.50 23.33 -30.23
N HIS A 452 14.19 23.51 -28.94
CA HIS A 452 12.81 23.78 -28.48
C HIS A 452 12.31 25.13 -29.00
N LYS A 453 13.16 26.17 -29.01
CA LYS A 453 12.85 27.49 -29.62
C LYS A 453 12.64 27.42 -31.14
N TYR A 454 13.45 26.65 -31.85
CA TYR A 454 13.41 26.53 -33.32
C TYR A 454 12.22 25.69 -33.81
N ARG A 455 11.71 24.79 -32.97
CA ARG A 455 10.52 23.96 -33.26
C ARG A 455 9.20 24.67 -32.91
N GLU A 456 9.21 25.66 -32.00
CA GLU A 456 8.01 26.40 -31.56
C GLU A 456 7.78 27.75 -32.27
N GLU A 457 8.78 28.38 -32.89
CA GLU A 457 8.60 29.68 -33.56
C GLU A 457 8.27 29.54 -35.08
N PRO A 458 7.10 30.00 -35.58
CA PRO A 458 6.93 30.26 -37.00
C PRO A 458 7.90 31.38 -37.41
N SER A 459 8.54 31.26 -38.58
CA SER A 459 9.59 32.15 -39.06
C SER A 459 9.36 33.64 -38.72
N ILE A 460 10.02 34.12 -37.67
CA ILE A 460 10.19 35.54 -37.38
C ILE A 460 11.69 35.83 -37.48
N GLU A 461 12.02 36.93 -38.16
CA GLU A 461 13.41 37.38 -38.36
C GLU A 461 14.20 37.40 -37.03
N PRO A 462 15.45 36.92 -37.02
CA PRO A 462 16.21 36.78 -35.78
C PRO A 462 16.49 38.15 -35.15
N ALA A 463 16.01 38.34 -33.93
CA ALA A 463 16.39 39.47 -33.10
C ALA A 463 17.91 39.44 -32.85
N ILE A 464 18.59 40.48 -33.35
CA ILE A 464 20.04 40.64 -33.35
C ILE A 464 20.54 40.71 -31.90
N VAL A 465 21.26 39.69 -31.44
CA VAL A 465 22.06 39.76 -30.22
C VAL A 465 23.27 40.68 -30.49
N THR A 466 23.13 41.96 -30.14
CA THR A 466 24.11 43.02 -30.47
C THR A 466 25.33 43.07 -29.53
N LYS A 467 25.39 42.25 -28.48
CA LYS A 467 26.48 42.27 -27.49
C LYS A 467 27.69 41.41 -27.93
N PRO A 468 28.92 41.95 -27.91
CA PRO A 468 30.14 41.17 -28.18
C PRO A 468 30.32 40.02 -27.17
N GLN A 469 30.70 38.83 -27.66
CA GLN A 469 31.03 37.64 -26.88
C GLN A 469 32.53 37.34 -26.97
N LYS A 470 33.09 36.68 -25.95
CA LYS A 470 34.52 36.35 -25.89
C LYS A 470 34.76 35.05 -26.65
N TYR A 471 35.38 35.15 -27.82
CA TYR A 471 35.80 34.00 -28.61
C TYR A 471 37.27 33.70 -28.34
N THR A 472 37.60 32.45 -28.03
CA THR A 472 38.95 31.92 -27.89
C THR A 472 39.36 31.23 -29.18
N MET A 473 40.53 31.57 -29.69
CA MET A 473 41.11 30.92 -30.86
C MET A 473 42.43 30.27 -30.48
N ILE A 474 42.57 28.97 -30.68
CA ILE A 474 43.83 28.26 -30.51
C ILE A 474 44.58 28.27 -31.84
N HIS A 475 45.75 28.87 -31.84
CA HIS A 475 46.64 28.94 -33.00
C HIS A 475 47.35 27.59 -33.23
N PRO A 476 47.95 27.35 -34.41
CA PRO A 476 48.61 26.06 -34.71
C PRO A 476 49.78 25.69 -33.78
N ASN A 477 50.34 26.67 -33.07
CA ASN A 477 51.37 26.49 -32.05
C ASN A 477 50.79 26.13 -30.66
N GLY A 478 49.46 25.98 -30.54
CA GLY A 478 48.76 25.69 -29.29
C GLY A 478 48.46 26.92 -28.43
N GLU A 479 48.84 28.13 -28.84
CA GLU A 479 48.58 29.34 -28.04
C GLU A 479 47.12 29.79 -28.16
N PRO A 480 46.36 29.85 -27.04
CA PRO A 480 45.01 30.39 -27.05
C PRO A 480 45.04 31.92 -27.07
N LYS A 481 44.23 32.53 -27.93
CA LYS A 481 44.03 33.98 -28.01
C LYS A 481 42.55 34.29 -27.99
N SER A 482 42.09 34.96 -26.94
CA SER A 482 40.68 35.37 -26.85
C SER A 482 40.47 36.82 -27.28
N ALA A 483 39.34 37.09 -27.94
CA ALA A 483 38.91 38.43 -28.33
C ALA A 483 37.38 38.56 -28.20
N LEU A 484 36.92 39.77 -27.87
CA LEU A 484 35.50 40.09 -27.85
C LEU A 484 35.03 40.45 -29.27
N TRP A 485 34.24 39.59 -29.89
CA TRP A 485 33.69 39.82 -31.22
C TRP A 485 32.16 39.79 -31.20
N LYS A 486 31.53 40.52 -32.12
CA LYS A 486 30.13 40.31 -32.41
C LYS A 486 29.99 39.14 -33.37
N ARG A 487 29.01 38.28 -33.14
CA ARG A 487 28.77 37.06 -33.93
C ARG A 487 28.65 37.35 -35.43
N GLU A 488 27.92 38.41 -35.79
CA GLU A 488 27.73 38.87 -37.18
C GLU A 488 29.04 39.20 -37.91
N ASN A 489 30.11 39.50 -37.16
CA ASN A 489 31.41 39.85 -37.72
C ASN A 489 32.43 38.70 -37.64
N ILE A 490 32.07 37.52 -37.13
CA ILE A 490 33.07 36.46 -36.83
C ILE A 490 33.84 36.02 -38.07
N CYS A 491 33.17 35.84 -39.21
CA CYS A 491 33.83 35.49 -40.47
C CYS A 491 34.83 36.58 -40.90
N GLN A 492 34.44 37.86 -40.78
CA GLN A 492 35.33 38.99 -41.08
C GLN A 492 36.53 39.05 -40.13
N GLN A 493 36.35 38.69 -38.85
CA GLN A 493 37.44 38.63 -37.88
C GLN A 493 38.38 37.46 -38.14
N PHE A 494 37.88 36.29 -38.55
CA PHE A 494 38.71 35.19 -39.01
C PHE A 494 39.49 35.55 -40.27
N GLU A 495 38.86 36.19 -41.26
CA GLU A 495 39.58 36.69 -42.44
C GLU A 495 40.68 37.68 -42.07
N LYS A 496 40.38 38.65 -41.19
CA LYS A 496 41.36 39.62 -40.70
C LYS A 496 42.51 38.92 -39.99
N LEU A 497 42.21 37.95 -39.12
CA LEU A 497 43.22 37.21 -38.37
C LEU A 497 44.12 36.36 -39.29
N PHE A 498 43.56 35.72 -40.31
CA PHE A 498 44.33 34.99 -41.32
C PHE A 498 45.26 35.92 -42.10
N ASN A 499 44.79 37.11 -42.46
CA ASN A 499 45.59 38.13 -43.14
C ASN A 499 46.71 38.68 -42.24
N ASP A 500 46.38 39.04 -40.99
CA ASP A 500 47.31 39.64 -40.01
C ASP A 500 48.45 38.67 -39.64
N ARG A 501 48.12 37.37 -39.51
CA ARG A 501 49.09 36.31 -39.18
C ARG A 501 49.74 35.68 -40.42
N LYS A 502 49.34 36.08 -41.63
CA LYS A 502 49.78 35.48 -42.91
C LYS A 502 49.54 33.97 -43.00
N TYR A 503 48.44 33.49 -42.44
CA TYR A 503 48.04 32.10 -42.64
C TYR A 503 47.58 31.91 -44.08
N SER A 504 48.21 30.95 -44.78
CA SER A 504 47.76 30.57 -46.12
C SER A 504 46.39 29.90 -46.03
N LYS A 505 45.39 30.46 -46.72
CA LYS A 505 44.04 29.88 -46.82
C LYS A 505 44.04 28.49 -47.49
N ASP A 506 45.12 28.13 -48.21
CA ASP A 506 45.27 26.81 -48.82
C ASP A 506 45.83 25.76 -47.85
N LEU A 507 46.50 26.21 -46.77
CA LEU A 507 47.20 25.34 -45.82
C LEU A 507 46.53 25.27 -44.45
N TYR A 508 45.83 26.31 -44.02
CA TYR A 508 45.21 26.39 -42.70
C TYR A 508 43.70 26.51 -42.79
N PHE A 509 43.02 25.83 -41.88
CA PHE A 509 41.56 25.80 -41.75
C PHE A 509 41.18 26.07 -40.29
N VAL A 510 39.93 26.49 -40.09
CA VAL A 510 39.36 26.70 -38.76
C VAL A 510 38.44 25.52 -38.46
N VAL A 511 38.62 24.87 -37.33
CA VAL A 511 37.64 23.93 -36.77
C VAL A 511 37.05 24.50 -35.49
N ASP A 512 35.86 24.06 -35.12
CA ASP A 512 35.26 24.40 -33.83
C ASP A 512 35.81 23.54 -32.69
N LYS A 513 35.33 23.78 -31.46
CA LYS A 513 35.66 22.99 -30.26
C LYS A 513 35.38 21.48 -30.39
N ASN A 514 34.49 21.11 -31.30
CA ASN A 514 34.11 19.72 -31.58
C ASN A 514 34.96 19.14 -32.71
N GLU A 515 35.99 19.86 -33.16
CA GLU A 515 36.91 19.46 -34.20
C GLU A 515 36.25 19.32 -35.59
N MET A 516 35.13 20.00 -35.83
CA MET A 516 34.46 20.07 -37.14
C MET A 516 34.85 21.33 -37.92
N LEU A 517 34.99 21.21 -39.25
CA LEU A 517 35.40 22.33 -40.11
C LEU A 517 34.39 23.46 -40.12
N PHE A 518 34.88 24.66 -39.79
CA PHE A 518 34.19 25.92 -39.97
C PHE A 518 34.71 26.65 -41.22
N ASP A 519 34.02 26.47 -42.34
CA ASP A 519 34.39 27.13 -43.61
C ASP A 519 33.86 28.57 -43.66
N PHE A 520 34.63 29.50 -43.11
CA PHE A 520 34.32 30.93 -43.12
C PHE A 520 34.42 31.60 -44.51
N THR A 521 34.79 30.86 -45.57
CA THR A 521 35.03 31.42 -46.90
C THR A 521 33.83 31.32 -47.85
N LYS A 522 32.82 30.49 -47.55
CA LYS A 522 31.57 30.44 -48.34
C LYS A 522 30.49 31.25 -47.65
N ASN A 523 29.88 32.19 -48.39
CA ASN A 523 28.84 33.10 -47.91
C ASN A 523 27.48 32.44 -47.56
N ASN A 524 27.37 31.11 -47.54
CA ASN A 524 26.09 30.38 -47.48
C ASN A 524 25.86 29.58 -46.18
N TYR A 525 26.59 29.84 -45.11
CA TYR A 525 26.40 29.08 -43.88
C TYR A 525 25.34 29.67 -42.95
N LEU A 526 24.38 28.83 -42.55
CA LEU A 526 23.83 28.84 -41.20
C LEU A 526 25.03 28.81 -40.25
N LEU A 527 25.35 29.97 -39.64
CA LEU A 527 26.42 30.07 -38.65
C LEU A 527 26.26 28.95 -37.64
N ALA A 528 27.36 28.25 -37.36
CA ALA A 528 27.45 27.31 -36.25
C ALA A 528 26.84 27.93 -34.97
N ASP A 529 26.31 27.07 -34.12
CA ASP A 529 25.60 27.36 -32.87
C ASP A 529 26.21 28.60 -32.14
N PRO A 530 25.41 29.61 -31.73
CA PRO A 530 25.89 30.78 -30.97
C PRO A 530 26.66 30.44 -29.69
N SER A 531 26.63 29.19 -29.22
CA SER A 531 27.34 28.71 -28.03
C SER A 531 28.82 28.38 -28.24
N ILE A 532 29.29 28.27 -29.49
CA ILE A 532 30.67 27.91 -29.79
C ILE A 532 31.56 29.15 -29.67
N LEU A 533 32.25 29.25 -28.53
CA LEU A 533 33.17 30.33 -28.24
C LEU A 533 34.64 29.94 -28.48
N GLU A 534 34.92 28.69 -28.84
CA GLU A 534 36.29 28.19 -29.03
C GLU A 534 36.49 27.58 -30.41
N TYR A 535 37.59 27.97 -31.06
CA TYR A 535 37.95 27.56 -32.42
C TYR A 535 39.44 27.25 -32.52
N HIS A 536 39.82 26.23 -33.28
CA HIS A 536 41.21 25.85 -33.50
C HIS A 536 41.60 26.13 -34.95
N ILE A 537 42.76 26.74 -35.16
CA ILE A 537 43.38 26.81 -36.49
C ILE A 537 44.29 25.59 -36.65
N ILE A 538 43.96 24.76 -37.62
CA ILE A 538 44.68 23.53 -37.93
C ILE A 538 45.24 23.57 -39.35
N GLU A 539 46.24 22.74 -39.63
CA GLU A 539 46.68 22.52 -41.00
C GLU A 539 45.71 21.59 -41.75
N LYS A 540 45.54 21.83 -43.05
CA LYS A 540 44.65 21.06 -43.93
C LYS A 540 44.90 19.55 -43.88
N GLN A 541 46.14 19.15 -43.70
CA GLN A 541 46.54 17.74 -43.65
C GLN A 541 45.94 16.98 -42.46
N PHE A 542 45.47 17.68 -41.43
CA PHE A 542 44.81 17.08 -40.27
C PHE A 542 43.29 16.94 -40.45
N LEU A 543 42.73 17.41 -41.57
CA LEU A 543 41.32 17.19 -41.91
C LEU A 543 41.15 15.80 -42.51
N VAL A 544 40.19 15.08 -41.96
CA VAL A 544 39.64 13.82 -42.45
C VAL A 544 38.28 14.12 -43.06
N GLN A 545 38.02 13.56 -44.24
CA GLN A 545 36.71 13.62 -44.86
C GLN A 545 35.84 12.50 -44.28
N THR A 546 34.66 12.83 -43.79
CA THR A 546 33.66 11.86 -43.34
C THR A 546 32.45 11.94 -44.26
N GLU A 547 32.18 10.87 -44.99
CA GLU A 547 31.05 10.71 -45.90
C GLU A 547 29.96 9.92 -45.20
N ILE A 548 28.79 10.50 -44.99
CA ILE A 548 27.62 9.78 -44.49
C ILE A 548 26.72 9.45 -45.66
N HIS A 549 26.58 8.16 -45.94
CA HIS A 549 25.68 7.61 -46.94
C HIS A 549 24.36 7.28 -46.26
N PHE A 550 23.31 8.04 -46.60
CA PHE A 550 21.96 7.79 -46.10
C PHE A 550 20.97 7.76 -47.26
N ARG A 551 20.29 6.62 -47.43
CA ARG A 551 19.41 6.35 -48.59
C ARG A 551 20.19 6.57 -49.90
N THR A 552 19.78 7.54 -50.72
CA THR A 552 20.44 7.91 -51.99
C THR A 552 21.36 9.12 -51.87
N GLN A 553 21.51 9.70 -50.67
CA GLN A 553 22.28 10.91 -50.44
C GLN A 553 23.63 10.60 -49.79
N ILE A 554 24.65 11.38 -50.18
CA ILE A 554 25.97 11.37 -49.55
C ILE A 554 26.18 12.76 -48.96
N LYS A 555 26.47 12.83 -47.67
CA LYS A 555 26.76 14.08 -46.96
C LYS A 555 28.19 14.07 -46.51
N GLU A 556 28.93 15.11 -46.87
CA GLU A 556 30.34 15.23 -46.56
C GLU A 556 30.56 16.19 -45.40
N TYR A 557 31.24 15.72 -44.37
CA TYR A 557 31.74 16.50 -43.25
C TYR A 557 33.26 16.47 -43.29
N LEU A 558 33.89 17.58 -42.94
CA LEU A 558 35.35 17.66 -42.79
C LEU A 558 35.61 17.85 -41.30
N THR A 559 36.36 16.95 -40.68
CA THR A 559 36.62 16.92 -39.24
C THR A 559 38.09 16.61 -38.98
N THR A 560 38.57 16.79 -37.75
CA THR A 560 39.89 16.27 -37.37
C THR A 560 39.77 14.85 -36.85
N SER A 561 40.88 14.13 -36.79
CA SER A 561 40.88 12.76 -36.29
C SER A 561 40.61 12.63 -34.78
N LYS A 562 40.50 13.74 -34.06
CA LYS A 562 40.07 13.80 -32.66
C LYS A 562 38.56 13.95 -32.48
N CYS A 563 37.81 14.20 -33.55
CA CYS A 563 36.35 14.34 -33.47
C CYS A 563 35.71 12.99 -33.12
N ASN A 564 34.74 12.99 -32.20
CA ASN A 564 34.00 11.79 -31.82
C ASN A 564 32.99 11.43 -32.91
N VAL A 565 32.86 10.15 -33.22
CA VAL A 565 31.91 9.68 -34.25
C VAL A 565 30.46 9.98 -33.86
N SER A 566 30.13 9.91 -32.57
CA SER A 566 28.84 10.35 -32.03
C SER A 566 28.47 11.79 -32.45
N THR A 567 29.46 12.69 -32.44
CA THR A 567 29.26 14.12 -32.78
C THR A 567 28.91 14.31 -34.25
N ILE A 568 29.56 13.56 -35.14
CA ILE A 568 29.29 13.60 -36.58
C ILE A 568 27.89 13.05 -36.89
N ILE A 569 27.51 11.94 -36.24
CA ILE A 569 26.19 11.33 -36.38
C ILE A 569 25.09 12.30 -35.90
N HIS A 570 25.26 12.95 -34.75
CA HIS A 570 24.32 13.97 -34.28
C HIS A 570 24.19 15.14 -35.25
N HIS A 571 25.32 15.66 -35.75
CA HIS A 571 25.30 16.76 -36.71
C HIS A 571 24.57 16.40 -38.01
N PHE A 572 24.65 15.14 -38.42
CA PHE A 572 23.88 14.62 -39.55
C PHE A 572 22.38 14.51 -39.26
N ILE A 573 22.01 13.93 -38.12
CA ILE A 573 20.61 13.81 -37.69
C ILE A 573 19.94 15.20 -37.63
N ASP A 574 20.67 16.20 -37.11
CA ASP A 574 20.20 17.57 -36.95
C ASP A 574 20.06 18.33 -38.28
N ASN A 575 21.06 18.22 -39.17
CA ASN A 575 21.08 18.95 -40.45
C ASN A 575 20.06 18.41 -41.46
N GLU A 576 19.85 17.09 -41.49
CA GLU A 576 19.00 16.45 -42.49
C GLU A 576 17.54 16.31 -42.06
N GLN A 577 17.16 16.89 -40.91
CA GLN A 577 15.79 16.85 -40.38
C GLN A 577 15.18 15.44 -40.48
N LEU A 578 15.80 14.44 -39.85
CA LEU A 578 15.17 13.13 -39.67
C LEU A 578 13.96 13.27 -38.72
N LYS A 579 12.88 13.91 -39.20
CA LYS A 579 11.67 14.28 -38.46
C LYS A 579 10.95 13.09 -37.83
N SER A 580 11.32 11.86 -38.23
CA SER A 580 10.79 10.61 -37.71
C SER A 580 11.48 10.11 -36.43
N LEU A 581 12.67 10.62 -36.08
CA LEU A 581 13.40 10.18 -34.90
C LEU A 581 12.97 10.96 -33.65
N SER A 582 12.72 10.23 -32.56
CA SER A 582 12.49 10.76 -31.21
C SER A 582 13.64 11.69 -30.79
N THR A 583 13.36 12.70 -29.96
CA THR A 583 14.37 13.62 -29.42
C THR A 583 15.40 12.94 -28.53
N ASP A 584 15.08 11.77 -27.98
CA ASP A 584 15.95 11.02 -27.07
C ASP A 584 16.49 9.78 -27.80
N ILE A 585 17.58 9.94 -28.53
CA ILE A 585 18.29 8.82 -29.18
C ILE A 585 19.36 8.30 -28.23
N ILE A 586 19.44 6.97 -28.11
CA ILE A 586 20.48 6.30 -27.32
C ILE A 586 21.50 5.72 -28.30
N LEU A 587 22.76 6.16 -28.17
CA LEU A 587 23.87 5.71 -29.00
C LEU A 587 24.56 4.51 -28.38
N CYS A 588 24.79 3.47 -29.18
CA CYS A 588 25.56 2.29 -28.79
C CYS A 588 26.53 1.89 -29.91
N PHE A 589 27.77 1.58 -29.55
CA PHE A 589 28.79 1.11 -30.50
C PHE A 589 29.11 -0.35 -30.17
N PHE A 590 29.11 -1.23 -31.17
CA PHE A 590 29.41 -2.65 -31.00
C PHE A 590 30.42 -3.12 -32.06
N ASP A 591 31.25 -4.10 -31.71
CA ASP A 591 32.04 -4.83 -32.69
C ASP A 591 31.23 -5.97 -33.34
N GLU A 592 31.85 -6.68 -34.28
CA GLU A 592 31.27 -7.83 -34.99
C GLU A 592 30.87 -9.01 -34.09
N TYR A 593 31.34 -9.04 -32.85
CA TYR A 593 30.99 -10.02 -31.82
C TYR A 593 29.95 -9.47 -30.83
N GLY A 594 29.43 -8.26 -31.07
CA GLY A 594 28.55 -7.55 -30.16
C GLY A 594 29.26 -6.92 -28.97
N LYS A 595 30.58 -6.97 -28.83
CA LYS A 595 31.22 -6.32 -27.69
C LYS A 595 31.07 -4.80 -27.82
N CYS A 596 30.63 -4.13 -26.75
CA CYS A 596 30.52 -2.68 -26.77
C CYS A 596 31.90 -2.02 -26.95
N ILE A 597 31.98 -1.10 -27.91
CA ILE A 597 33.11 -0.22 -28.15
C ILE A 597 32.80 1.11 -27.42
N ASN A 598 33.73 1.65 -26.66
CA ASN A 598 33.52 2.99 -26.07
C ASN A 598 33.52 4.03 -27.20
N ASP A 599 32.67 5.07 -27.11
CA ASP A 599 32.57 6.18 -28.09
C ASP A 599 33.97 6.68 -28.49
N GLY A 600 34.44 6.21 -29.64
CA GLY A 600 35.80 6.40 -30.12
C GLY A 600 35.93 7.69 -30.92
N THR A 601 37.08 8.33 -30.83
CA THR A 601 37.49 9.35 -31.78
C THR A 601 37.65 8.72 -33.16
N ILE A 602 37.63 9.54 -34.21
CA ILE A 602 37.96 9.08 -35.56
C ILE A 602 39.29 8.30 -35.61
N ASN A 603 40.31 8.71 -34.85
CA ASN A 603 41.58 7.99 -34.74
C ASN A 603 41.45 6.58 -34.17
N ASP A 604 40.48 6.32 -33.30
CA ASP A 604 40.29 5.01 -32.68
C ASP A 604 39.65 4.02 -33.67
N LEU A 605 38.94 4.54 -34.67
CA LEU A 605 38.18 3.77 -35.65
C LEU A 605 38.83 3.71 -37.04
N CYS A 606 39.91 4.48 -37.26
CA CYS A 606 40.59 4.56 -38.55
C CYS A 606 42.11 4.63 -38.39
N LYS A 607 42.84 4.11 -39.39
CA LYS A 607 44.30 4.19 -39.39
C LYS A 607 44.76 5.65 -39.37
N PRO A 608 45.94 5.96 -38.79
CA PRO A 608 46.48 7.33 -38.72
C PRO A 608 46.58 8.06 -40.08
N ASP A 609 46.61 7.31 -41.20
CA ASP A 609 46.71 7.83 -42.57
C ASP A 609 45.36 7.89 -43.32
N CYS A 610 44.23 7.63 -42.64
CA CYS A 610 42.91 7.60 -43.25
C CYS A 610 42.47 9.02 -43.64
N LYS A 611 42.29 9.26 -44.95
CA LYS A 611 41.83 10.55 -45.48
C LYS A 611 40.32 10.66 -45.61
N THR A 612 39.62 9.51 -45.69
CA THR A 612 38.18 9.46 -45.94
C THR A 612 37.56 8.30 -45.16
N ILE A 613 36.49 8.59 -44.41
CA ILE A 613 35.71 7.63 -43.63
C ILE A 613 34.30 7.62 -44.19
N SER A 614 33.79 6.45 -44.56
CA SER A 614 32.42 6.33 -45.05
C SER A 614 31.55 5.67 -43.97
N ILE A 615 30.51 6.37 -43.53
CA ILE A 615 29.48 5.91 -42.59
C ILE A 615 28.24 5.60 -43.42
N PHE A 616 27.81 4.34 -43.47
CA PHE A 616 26.59 3.92 -44.15
C PHE A 616 25.47 3.77 -43.13
N MET A 617 24.42 4.57 -43.26
CA MET A 617 23.23 4.49 -42.42
C MET A 617 22.13 3.73 -43.15
N THR A 618 21.79 2.54 -42.65
CA THR A 618 20.72 1.66 -43.12
C THR A 618 19.51 1.76 -42.19
N GLU A 619 18.32 1.89 -42.78
CA GLU A 619 17.04 1.96 -42.06
C GLU A 619 16.39 0.58 -42.08
N GLU A 620 16.31 -0.09 -40.92
CA GLU A 620 15.63 -1.37 -40.76
C GLU A 620 14.27 -1.17 -40.10
N THR A 621 13.19 -1.47 -40.82
CA THR A 621 11.84 -1.46 -40.27
C THR A 621 11.45 -2.86 -39.80
N LEU A 622 11.38 -3.07 -38.49
CA LEU A 622 10.93 -4.31 -37.86
C LEU A 622 9.62 -4.06 -37.11
N ASN A 623 8.53 -4.71 -37.53
CA ASN A 623 7.22 -4.71 -36.84
C ASN A 623 6.68 -3.30 -36.48
N GLY A 624 6.84 -2.32 -37.37
CA GLY A 624 6.29 -0.96 -37.19
C GLY A 624 7.22 0.02 -36.45
N ASN A 625 8.37 -0.43 -35.94
CA ASN A 625 9.42 0.45 -35.41
C ASN A 625 10.61 0.51 -36.38
N THR A 626 11.22 1.68 -36.45
CA THR A 626 12.36 1.95 -37.32
C THR A 626 13.65 1.94 -36.50
N LEU A 627 14.52 0.97 -36.74
CA LEU A 627 15.88 0.91 -36.22
C LEU A 627 16.83 1.47 -37.28
N TYR A 628 17.88 2.15 -36.84
CA TYR A 628 18.92 2.65 -37.75
C TYR A 628 20.24 1.97 -37.40
N GLU A 629 20.76 1.20 -38.36
CA GLU A 629 22.08 0.59 -38.31
C GLU A 629 23.07 1.51 -39.04
N LEU A 630 24.27 1.61 -38.51
CA LEU A 630 25.35 2.46 -38.99
C LEU A 630 26.60 1.60 -39.20
N ALA A 631 26.93 1.27 -40.44
CA ALA A 631 28.16 0.57 -40.77
C ALA A 631 29.28 1.58 -41.07
N LEU A 632 30.35 1.56 -40.28
CA LEU A 632 31.59 2.28 -40.60
C LEU A 632 32.42 1.43 -41.55
N GLN A 633 32.69 1.93 -42.76
CA GLN A 633 33.56 1.25 -43.70
C GLN A 633 34.87 2.02 -43.87
N ASP A 634 35.96 1.49 -43.30
CA ASP A 634 37.28 1.73 -43.89
C ASP A 634 37.39 0.84 -45.13
N LYS A 635 38.07 1.28 -46.18
CA LYS A 635 38.09 0.62 -47.51
C LYS A 635 38.66 -0.82 -47.51
N LYS A 636 38.99 -1.44 -46.36
CA LYS A 636 39.46 -2.82 -46.21
C LYS A 636 39.03 -3.50 -44.87
N ASP A 637 37.97 -4.28 -44.98
CA ASP A 637 37.66 -5.61 -44.36
C ASP A 637 37.36 -5.83 -42.86
N GLU A 638 37.37 -4.86 -41.95
CA GLU A 638 36.75 -5.05 -40.60
C GLU A 638 36.01 -3.78 -40.17
N ASN A 639 34.68 -3.84 -40.17
CA ASN A 639 33.80 -2.68 -39.99
C ASN A 639 33.11 -2.75 -38.63
N PRO A 640 33.37 -1.82 -37.68
CA PRO A 640 32.54 -1.71 -36.48
C PRO A 640 31.12 -1.28 -36.87
N ILE A 641 30.12 -1.98 -36.35
CA ILE A 641 28.70 -1.71 -36.59
C ILE A 641 28.17 -0.88 -35.42
N ILE A 642 27.83 0.36 -35.69
CA ILE A 642 27.15 1.25 -34.75
C ILE A 642 25.64 1.01 -34.88
N ASN A 643 24.92 0.94 -33.77
CA ASN A 643 23.46 0.76 -33.79
C ASN A 643 22.79 1.89 -33.00
N LEU A 644 21.77 2.49 -33.60
CA LEU A 644 20.98 3.55 -32.99
C LEU A 644 19.64 2.98 -32.50
N PHE A 645 19.41 3.06 -31.19
CA PHE A 645 18.13 2.69 -30.61
C PHE A 645 17.33 3.93 -30.22
N CYS A 646 16.05 3.93 -30.60
CA CYS A 646 15.10 4.94 -30.12
C CYS A 646 14.84 4.71 -28.62
N SER A 647 14.62 5.78 -27.85
CA SER A 647 14.22 5.70 -26.43
C SER A 647 12.98 4.82 -26.20
N THR A 648 12.08 4.75 -27.20
CA THR A 648 10.86 3.92 -27.17
C THR A 648 11.08 2.47 -27.62
N THR A 649 12.29 2.10 -28.01
CA THR A 649 12.62 0.72 -28.40
C THR A 649 12.51 -0.19 -27.17
N LYS A 650 11.81 -1.32 -27.34
CA LYS A 650 11.65 -2.34 -26.28
C LYS A 650 12.86 -3.25 -26.21
N TRP A 651 13.16 -3.78 -25.03
CA TRP A 651 14.22 -4.78 -24.83
C TRP A 651 14.01 -6.05 -25.66
N GLN A 652 12.77 -6.46 -25.89
CA GLN A 652 12.41 -7.54 -26.79
C GLN A 652 12.90 -7.29 -28.23
N GLN A 653 12.88 -6.04 -28.69
CA GLN A 653 13.34 -5.67 -30.03
C GLN A 653 14.86 -5.73 -30.12
N ILE A 654 15.57 -5.33 -29.06
CA ILE A 654 17.02 -5.51 -28.94
C ILE A 654 17.38 -6.99 -28.91
N ASN A 655 16.62 -7.83 -28.19
CA ASN A 655 16.80 -9.28 -28.16
C ASN A 655 16.64 -9.90 -29.56
N LEU A 656 15.61 -9.48 -30.31
CA LEU A 656 15.40 -9.92 -31.69
C LEU A 656 16.55 -9.51 -32.61
N TRP A 657 17.09 -8.30 -32.46
CA TRP A 657 18.27 -7.84 -33.20
C TRP A 657 19.54 -8.62 -32.82
N LEU A 658 19.80 -8.87 -31.53
CA LEU A 658 20.93 -9.71 -31.11
C LEU A 658 20.89 -11.11 -31.74
N LYS A 659 19.69 -11.62 -32.02
CA LYS A 659 19.50 -12.90 -32.73
C LYS A 659 19.75 -12.82 -34.24
N THR A 660 19.72 -11.64 -34.86
CA THR A 660 20.07 -11.49 -36.28
C THR A 660 21.58 -11.40 -36.49
N LEU A 661 22.32 -10.91 -35.49
CA LEU A 661 23.79 -10.86 -35.50
C LEU A 661 24.46 -12.25 -35.44
N SER A 662 23.73 -13.30 -35.02
CA SER A 662 24.31 -14.63 -34.79
C SER A 662 24.57 -15.39 -36.10
N HIS A 663 25.57 -14.96 -36.86
CA HIS A 663 26.42 -15.84 -37.66
C HIS A 663 27.43 -16.60 -36.78
N ILE A 664 27.43 -16.34 -35.47
CA ILE A 664 28.36 -16.90 -34.50
C ILE A 664 27.54 -17.70 -33.48
N ASN A 665 27.74 -19.02 -33.50
CA ASN A 665 27.20 -20.09 -32.65
C ASN A 665 25.91 -20.78 -33.13
N GLU A 666 26.07 -22.09 -33.38
CA GLU A 666 25.03 -23.11 -33.63
C GLU A 666 24.05 -23.31 -32.45
N SER A 667 23.93 -22.38 -31.50
CA SER A 667 22.90 -22.43 -30.46
C SER A 667 21.59 -21.90 -31.02
N SER A 668 20.98 -22.72 -31.89
CA SER A 668 19.56 -22.59 -32.18
C SER A 668 18.81 -22.51 -30.83
N VAL A 669 17.93 -21.51 -30.68
CA VAL A 669 16.83 -21.43 -29.68
C VAL A 669 17.06 -20.58 -28.40
N ASN A 670 18.27 -20.17 -28.00
CA ASN A 670 18.39 -19.45 -26.72
C ASN A 670 17.99 -17.96 -26.82
N ASP A 671 16.90 -17.59 -26.14
CA ASP A 671 16.57 -16.19 -25.84
C ASP A 671 17.67 -15.57 -24.96
N TYR A 672 18.00 -14.29 -25.19
CA TYR A 672 18.83 -13.52 -24.27
C TYR A 672 17.99 -12.90 -23.15
N ALA A 673 18.59 -12.67 -21.99
CA ALA A 673 18.03 -11.82 -20.96
C ALA A 673 19.01 -10.70 -20.61
N PHE A 674 18.47 -9.57 -20.15
CA PHE A 674 19.24 -8.37 -19.87
C PHE A 674 19.29 -8.14 -18.36
N PHE A 675 20.50 -8.07 -17.79
CA PHE A 675 20.72 -7.85 -16.37
C PHE A 675 21.37 -6.49 -16.14
N MET A 676 20.69 -5.63 -15.41
CA MET A 676 21.21 -4.33 -15.01
C MET A 676 22.06 -4.50 -13.75
N ARG A 677 23.38 -4.37 -13.92
CA ARG A 677 24.36 -4.75 -12.90
C ARG A 677 24.28 -3.90 -11.63
N GLU A 678 24.07 -2.60 -11.78
CA GLU A 678 24.01 -1.63 -10.68
C GLU A 678 22.82 -1.89 -9.76
N LYS A 679 21.63 -2.15 -10.33
CA LYS A 679 20.40 -2.40 -9.56
C LYS A 679 20.21 -3.89 -9.23
N LYS A 680 21.05 -4.79 -9.76
CA LYS A 680 20.94 -6.26 -9.66
C LYS A 680 19.57 -6.81 -10.10
N ILE A 681 18.98 -6.24 -11.16
CA ILE A 681 17.63 -6.57 -11.62
C ILE A 681 17.68 -7.13 -13.05
N ILE A 682 16.83 -8.13 -13.32
CA ILE A 682 16.53 -8.60 -14.67
C ILE A 682 15.49 -7.68 -15.31
N ILE A 683 15.82 -7.15 -16.47
CA ILE A 683 14.98 -6.25 -17.23
C ILE A 683 13.85 -7.03 -17.92
N ASP A 684 12.62 -6.54 -17.82
CA ASP A 684 11.48 -7.08 -18.57
C ASP A 684 11.63 -6.73 -20.06
N GLU A 685 11.51 -7.73 -20.92
CA GLU A 685 11.60 -7.59 -22.37
C GLU A 685 10.55 -6.61 -22.93
N ASN A 686 9.42 -6.43 -22.24
CA ASN A 686 8.36 -5.51 -22.66
C ASN A 686 8.63 -4.06 -22.28
N GLN A 687 9.56 -3.80 -21.36
CA GLN A 687 9.96 -2.45 -20.98
C GLN A 687 10.62 -1.74 -22.17
N ILE A 688 10.40 -0.43 -22.27
CA ILE A 688 11.09 0.44 -23.21
C ILE A 688 12.43 0.88 -22.62
N LEU A 689 13.43 1.10 -23.46
CA LEU A 689 14.75 1.57 -23.04
C LEU A 689 14.69 2.76 -22.08
N SER A 690 13.86 3.77 -22.40
CA SER A 690 13.71 4.98 -21.59
C SER A 690 13.13 4.77 -20.19
N SER A 691 12.48 3.63 -19.93
CA SER A 691 11.96 3.32 -18.59
C SER A 691 13.05 2.89 -17.61
N ILE A 692 14.24 2.59 -18.11
CA ILE A 692 15.38 2.08 -17.35
C ILE A 692 16.52 3.09 -17.35
N THR A 693 16.62 3.91 -18.40
CA THR A 693 17.71 4.86 -18.56
C THR A 693 17.41 6.22 -17.93
N ASP A 694 17.96 6.45 -16.73
CA ASP A 694 18.05 7.79 -16.16
C ASP A 694 18.90 8.68 -17.08
N GLN A 695 18.43 9.89 -17.39
CA GLN A 695 18.91 10.72 -18.51
C GLN A 695 20.39 11.17 -18.44
N THR A 696 21.13 10.83 -17.37
CA THR A 696 22.42 11.45 -17.07
C THR A 696 23.59 10.47 -16.91
N GLU A 697 23.35 9.16 -16.79
CA GLU A 697 24.41 8.18 -16.52
C GLU A 697 24.50 7.09 -17.58
N SER A 698 25.72 6.61 -17.85
CA SER A 698 25.95 5.46 -18.71
C SER A 698 25.52 4.20 -17.99
N ILE A 699 24.66 3.39 -18.61
CA ILE A 699 24.12 2.18 -17.99
C ILE A 699 24.74 0.94 -18.60
N ILE A 700 25.24 0.07 -17.73
CA ILE A 700 25.86 -1.19 -18.11
C ILE A 700 24.85 -2.33 -17.94
N ILE A 701 24.54 -2.98 -19.05
CA ILE A 701 23.61 -4.11 -19.10
C ILE A 701 24.33 -5.34 -19.62
N ASP A 702 24.37 -6.37 -18.76
CA ASP A 702 24.90 -7.68 -19.13
C ASP A 702 23.84 -8.46 -19.90
N VAL A 703 24.22 -8.94 -21.09
CA VAL A 703 23.45 -9.93 -21.84
C VAL A 703 23.85 -11.29 -21.33
N ILE A 704 22.88 -12.02 -20.81
CA ILE A 704 23.09 -13.35 -20.24
C ILE A 704 22.22 -14.37 -20.96
N ASN A 705 22.66 -15.63 -20.92
CA ASN A 705 21.86 -16.73 -21.42
C ASN A 705 20.61 -16.89 -20.53
N ARG A 706 19.41 -16.93 -21.12
CA ARG A 706 18.15 -17.11 -20.36
C ARG A 706 18.11 -18.41 -19.56
N ASN A 707 18.89 -19.44 -19.94
CA ASN A 707 19.07 -20.67 -19.16
C ASN A 707 19.82 -20.46 -17.83
N SER A 708 20.46 -19.29 -17.65
CA SER A 708 21.08 -18.89 -16.37
C SER A 708 20.06 -18.27 -15.40
N LEU A 709 18.80 -18.18 -15.80
CA LEU A 709 17.70 -17.65 -15.00
C LEU A 709 16.75 -18.74 -14.57
N ASN A 710 16.17 -18.56 -13.40
CA ASN A 710 15.02 -19.29 -12.92
C ASN A 710 13.87 -18.32 -12.64
N LYS A 711 12.64 -18.81 -12.78
CA LYS A 711 11.45 -18.08 -12.35
C LYS A 711 11.15 -18.49 -10.91
N VAL A 712 11.05 -17.50 -10.03
CA VAL A 712 10.65 -17.69 -8.64
C VAL A 712 9.30 -17.05 -8.45
N ILE A 713 8.34 -17.81 -7.92
CA ILE A 713 7.09 -17.28 -7.37
C ILE A 713 7.28 -17.09 -5.87
N LEU A 714 7.08 -15.87 -5.41
CA LEU A 714 6.95 -15.54 -4.00
C LEU A 714 5.48 -15.34 -3.69
N THR A 715 4.93 -16.10 -2.76
CA THR A 715 3.56 -15.89 -2.29
C THR A 715 3.54 -15.49 -0.83
N PHE A 716 2.75 -14.47 -0.53
CA PHE A 716 2.37 -14.11 0.83
C PHE A 716 0.86 -13.83 0.82
N GLU A 717 0.11 -14.48 1.71
CA GLU A 717 -1.36 -14.41 1.72
C GLU A 717 -1.97 -14.78 0.36
N THR A 718 -2.77 -13.88 -0.21
CA THR A 718 -3.37 -14.00 -1.56
C THR A 718 -2.51 -13.39 -2.64
N ASN A 719 -1.42 -12.70 -2.28
CA ASN A 719 -0.55 -12.01 -3.23
C ASN A 719 0.55 -12.96 -3.69
N SER A 720 0.79 -12.96 -4.99
CA SER A 720 1.86 -13.72 -5.62
C SER A 720 2.64 -12.81 -6.55
N GLN A 721 3.96 -12.82 -6.41
CA GLN A 721 4.85 -12.11 -7.32
C GLN A 721 5.75 -13.13 -8.02
N THR A 722 5.75 -13.10 -9.35
CA THR A 722 6.68 -13.90 -10.16
C THR A 722 7.85 -13.02 -10.56
N ILE A 723 9.07 -13.44 -10.21
CA ILE A 723 10.30 -12.74 -10.56
C ILE A 723 11.23 -13.67 -11.33
N SER A 724 12.05 -13.10 -12.20
CA SER A 724 13.15 -13.83 -12.85
C SER A 724 14.45 -13.48 -12.15
N VAL A 725 15.20 -14.50 -11.73
CA VAL A 725 16.38 -14.36 -10.88
C VAL A 725 17.52 -15.22 -11.40
N LEU A 726 18.75 -14.79 -11.16
CA LEU A 726 19.93 -15.57 -11.54
C LEU A 726 20.01 -16.86 -10.73
N ASN A 727 20.40 -17.94 -11.40
CA ASN A 727 20.63 -19.26 -10.79
C ASN A 727 21.66 -19.21 -9.65
N SER A 728 22.63 -18.30 -9.73
CA SER A 728 23.67 -18.07 -8.72
C SER A 728 23.26 -17.09 -7.62
N MET A 729 22.13 -16.40 -7.75
CA MET A 729 21.64 -15.47 -6.72
C MET A 729 21.23 -16.25 -5.46
N LYS A 730 21.60 -15.73 -4.29
CA LYS A 730 21.17 -16.31 -3.01
C LYS A 730 19.71 -15.97 -2.73
N ILE A 731 19.01 -16.85 -2.04
CA ILE A 731 17.60 -16.62 -1.64
C ILE A 731 17.48 -15.38 -0.75
N SER A 732 18.40 -15.17 0.19
CA SER A 732 18.41 -13.98 1.05
C SER A 732 18.48 -12.67 0.26
N SER A 733 19.20 -12.66 -0.87
CA SER A 733 19.33 -11.48 -1.72
C SER A 733 18.00 -11.13 -2.41
N VAL A 734 17.15 -12.13 -2.66
CA VAL A 734 15.81 -11.93 -3.22
C VAL A 734 14.89 -11.28 -2.17
N LEU A 735 14.94 -11.75 -0.92
CA LEU A 735 14.16 -11.20 0.19
C LEU A 735 14.53 -9.77 0.59
N ASN A 736 15.79 -9.37 0.37
CA ASN A 736 16.24 -8.02 0.67
C ASN A 736 15.81 -6.97 -0.37
N ASN A 737 15.07 -7.37 -1.41
CA ASN A 737 14.51 -6.44 -2.37
C ASN A 737 13.20 -5.84 -1.82
N GLU A 738 13.26 -4.59 -1.38
CA GLU A 738 12.11 -3.87 -0.82
C GLU A 738 10.92 -3.77 -1.78
N ASP A 739 11.16 -3.66 -3.09
CA ASP A 739 10.08 -3.51 -4.06
C ASP A 739 9.25 -4.78 -4.17
N ILE A 740 9.91 -5.94 -4.07
CA ILE A 740 9.24 -7.25 -4.02
C ILE A 740 8.41 -7.37 -2.74
N LEU A 741 8.96 -6.99 -1.59
CA LEU A 741 8.23 -7.02 -0.33
C LEU A 741 7.04 -6.05 -0.34
N LYS A 742 7.19 -4.85 -0.90
CA LYS A 742 6.10 -3.88 -1.10
C LYS A 742 4.98 -4.45 -1.97
N GLN A 743 5.31 -5.10 -3.08
CA GLN A 743 4.33 -5.76 -3.97
C GLN A 743 3.58 -6.91 -3.29
N LEU A 744 4.18 -7.52 -2.26
CA LEU A 744 3.58 -8.57 -1.45
C LEU A 744 2.86 -8.03 -0.21
N ASN A 745 2.71 -6.70 -0.04
CA ASN A 745 2.17 -6.04 1.15
C ASN A 745 2.98 -6.29 2.45
N LEU A 746 4.29 -6.43 2.33
CA LEU A 746 5.25 -6.65 3.42
C LEU A 746 6.13 -5.40 3.66
N THR A 747 5.53 -4.22 3.83
CA THR A 747 6.29 -2.96 3.95
C THR A 747 7.03 -2.80 5.29
N ASP A 748 6.49 -3.38 6.36
CA ASP A 748 6.98 -3.18 7.75
C ASP A 748 7.64 -4.45 8.33
N VAL A 749 7.99 -5.41 7.47
CA VAL A 749 8.56 -6.70 7.90
C VAL A 749 10.03 -6.75 7.50
N SER A 750 10.91 -6.91 8.50
CA SER A 750 12.32 -7.18 8.26
C SER A 750 12.48 -8.53 7.57
N SER A 751 13.43 -8.64 6.64
CA SER A 751 13.75 -9.94 6.00
C SER A 751 14.20 -11.00 7.01
N ASP A 752 14.70 -10.60 8.18
CA ASP A 752 15.03 -11.51 9.29
C ASP A 752 13.80 -12.12 9.99
N ASP A 753 12.64 -11.48 9.86
CA ASP A 753 11.37 -11.96 10.41
C ASP A 753 10.57 -12.80 9.39
N CYS A 754 11.08 -12.94 8.16
CA CYS A 754 10.50 -13.79 7.13
C CYS A 754 11.03 -15.22 7.22
N VAL A 755 10.12 -16.18 7.24
CA VAL A 755 10.37 -17.60 7.08
C VAL A 755 9.93 -17.99 5.67
N LEU A 756 10.81 -18.59 4.89
CA LEU A 756 10.46 -19.10 3.56
C LEU A 756 10.15 -20.60 3.63
N ILE A 757 9.07 -20.98 2.97
CA ILE A 757 8.61 -22.35 2.81
C ILE A 757 8.66 -22.67 1.32
N LEU A 758 9.48 -23.63 0.92
CA LEU A 758 9.48 -24.13 -0.45
C LEU A 758 8.23 -25.01 -0.66
N LYS A 759 7.36 -24.61 -1.58
CA LYS A 759 6.17 -25.38 -1.99
C LYS A 759 6.53 -26.26 -3.18
N GLU A 760 7.16 -27.41 -2.94
CA GLU A 760 7.15 -28.60 -3.81
C GLU A 760 8.27 -29.58 -3.44
N PRO A 761 8.09 -30.91 -3.61
CA PRO A 761 6.88 -31.71 -3.38
C PRO A 761 6.61 -31.96 -1.88
N ASN A 762 7.52 -31.53 -1.00
CA ASN A 762 7.33 -31.48 0.44
C ASN A 762 7.50 -30.03 0.89
N GLU A 763 6.65 -29.53 1.78
CA GLU A 763 6.84 -28.20 2.36
C GLU A 763 8.12 -28.22 3.21
N ILE A 764 9.17 -27.56 2.72
CA ILE A 764 10.45 -27.44 3.43
C ILE A 764 10.56 -26.01 3.94
N ILE A 765 10.56 -25.86 5.26
CA ILE A 765 10.91 -24.59 5.91
C ILE A 765 12.42 -24.38 5.74
N LEU A 766 12.80 -23.30 5.06
CA LEU A 766 14.21 -22.98 4.81
C LEU A 766 14.86 -22.43 6.08
N THR A 767 16.01 -22.99 6.43
CA THR A 767 16.86 -22.49 7.53
C THR A 767 17.66 -21.27 7.09
N LYS A 768 18.30 -20.55 8.03
CA LYS A 768 19.20 -19.45 7.69
C LYS A 768 20.34 -19.86 6.75
N ASP A 769 20.83 -21.08 6.90
CA ASP A 769 21.87 -21.62 6.02
C ASP A 769 21.32 -21.92 4.62
N ASP A 770 20.06 -22.36 4.52
CA ASP A 770 19.37 -22.54 3.23
C ASP A 770 19.17 -21.22 2.50
N LEU A 771 18.89 -20.13 3.22
CA LEU A 771 18.75 -18.79 2.63
C LEU A 771 20.05 -18.29 1.99
N GLN A 772 21.21 -18.81 2.40
CA GLN A 772 22.51 -18.48 1.83
C GLN A 772 22.87 -19.31 0.59
N LYS A 773 22.08 -20.35 0.27
CA LYS A 773 22.30 -21.18 -0.91
C LYS A 773 21.80 -20.47 -2.17
N PRO A 774 22.43 -20.73 -3.33
CA PRO A 774 21.98 -20.20 -4.61
C PRO A 774 20.62 -20.80 -4.99
N ILE A 775 19.79 -20.04 -5.71
CA ILE A 775 18.44 -20.42 -6.14
C ILE A 775 18.44 -21.72 -6.96
N SER A 776 19.48 -21.93 -7.77
CA SER A 776 19.69 -23.18 -8.52
C SER A 776 19.72 -24.45 -7.67
N THR A 777 19.99 -24.35 -6.36
CA THR A 777 19.96 -25.51 -5.45
C THR A 777 18.56 -26.13 -5.35
N TYR A 778 17.53 -25.35 -5.65
CA TYR A 778 16.11 -25.74 -5.51
C TYR A 778 15.40 -25.93 -6.86
N SER A 779 16.12 -25.78 -7.97
CA SER A 779 15.61 -26.08 -9.31
C SER A 779 15.99 -27.52 -9.66
N THR A 780 15.03 -28.40 -9.93
CA THR A 780 15.31 -29.79 -10.30
C THR A 780 15.38 -30.00 -11.82
N ILE A 781 14.80 -29.07 -12.60
CA ILE A 781 14.81 -29.05 -14.06
C ILE A 781 15.08 -27.61 -14.57
N ASP A 782 15.83 -27.48 -15.67
CA ASP A 782 16.02 -26.19 -16.35
C ASP A 782 14.65 -25.57 -16.73
N ASN A 783 14.41 -24.31 -16.31
CA ASN A 783 13.14 -23.57 -16.42
C ASN A 783 11.99 -24.02 -15.50
N GLU A 784 12.25 -24.83 -14.47
CA GLU A 784 11.27 -25.12 -13.43
C GLU A 784 10.95 -23.87 -12.61
N LEU A 785 9.66 -23.66 -12.33
CA LEU A 785 9.19 -22.52 -11.58
C LEU A 785 9.27 -22.85 -10.08
N ILE A 786 10.12 -22.14 -9.36
CA ILE A 786 10.34 -22.38 -7.93
C ILE A 786 9.34 -21.57 -7.13
N HIS A 787 8.54 -22.22 -6.29
CA HIS A 787 7.54 -21.53 -5.47
C HIS A 787 8.01 -21.44 -4.02
N PHE A 788 8.30 -20.23 -3.54
CA PHE A 788 8.42 -19.97 -2.11
C PHE A 788 7.18 -19.27 -1.55
N GLN A 789 6.67 -19.80 -0.45
CA GLN A 789 5.70 -19.13 0.41
C GLN A 789 6.44 -18.41 1.53
N ILE A 790 6.15 -17.12 1.70
CA ILE A 790 6.64 -16.32 2.82
C ILE A 790 5.65 -16.50 3.97
N SER A 791 6.20 -16.70 5.16
CA SER A 791 5.50 -16.65 6.44
C SER A 791 6.20 -15.64 7.33
N ILE A 792 5.46 -14.83 8.08
CA ILE A 792 6.03 -13.86 9.02
C ILE A 792 6.14 -14.50 10.39
N SER A 793 7.28 -14.34 11.06
CA SER A 793 7.45 -14.75 12.44
C SER A 793 6.88 -13.69 13.38
N VAL A 794 5.73 -13.99 13.99
CA VAL A 794 5.18 -13.18 15.08
C VAL A 794 5.81 -13.59 16.40
N GLN A 795 6.38 -12.62 17.11
CA GLN A 795 7.01 -12.82 18.40
C GLN A 795 6.07 -12.41 19.53
N ILE A 796 5.81 -13.34 20.45
CA ILE A 796 4.99 -13.11 21.64
C ILE A 796 5.87 -13.28 22.87
N ILE A 797 5.96 -12.24 23.70
CA ILE A 797 6.78 -12.23 24.91
C ILE A 797 5.85 -12.36 26.10
N LYS A 798 6.04 -13.40 26.92
CA LYS A 798 5.31 -13.51 28.18
C LYS A 798 5.65 -12.38 29.13
N TYR A 799 4.63 -11.84 29.78
CA TYR A 799 4.80 -10.69 30.65
C TYR A 799 5.63 -11.00 31.90
N ASP A 800 5.39 -12.16 32.51
CA ASP A 800 5.85 -12.54 33.85
C ASP A 800 7.23 -13.22 33.89
N ASP A 801 7.54 -14.11 32.94
CA ASP A 801 8.84 -14.83 32.87
C ASP A 801 9.73 -14.39 31.68
N LYS A 802 9.23 -13.49 30.82
CA LYS A 802 9.88 -13.03 29.58
C LYS A 802 10.20 -14.16 28.58
N GLU A 803 9.54 -15.31 28.67
CA GLU A 803 9.62 -16.37 27.66
C GLU A 803 9.19 -15.82 26.29
N GLN A 804 9.94 -16.14 25.25
CA GLN A 804 9.63 -15.71 23.88
C GLN A 804 9.08 -16.88 23.08
N ILE A 805 7.91 -16.67 22.49
CA ILE A 805 7.24 -17.61 21.61
C ILE A 805 7.28 -17.02 20.21
N LYS A 806 7.77 -17.77 19.22
CA LYS A 806 7.77 -17.36 17.81
C LYS A 806 6.77 -18.20 17.04
N ILE A 807 5.81 -17.55 16.39
CA ILE A 807 4.73 -18.19 15.63
C ILE A 807 4.88 -17.80 14.17
N PRO A 808 5.25 -18.72 13.27
CA PRO A 808 5.24 -18.44 11.83
C PRO A 808 3.80 -18.37 11.33
N LEU A 809 3.44 -17.27 10.67
CA LEU A 809 2.14 -17.04 10.09
C LEU A 809 2.25 -16.84 8.59
N SER A 810 1.61 -17.72 7.83
CA SER A 810 1.49 -17.57 6.38
C SER A 810 0.36 -16.65 5.95
N ASN A 811 -0.46 -16.19 6.90
CA ASN A 811 -1.59 -15.30 6.69
C ASN A 811 -1.83 -14.44 7.94
N ARG A 812 -1.90 -13.10 7.80
CA ARG A 812 -2.21 -12.16 8.90
C ARG A 812 -3.71 -11.91 9.06
N ASN A 813 -4.56 -12.47 8.20
CA ASN A 813 -6.02 -12.45 8.36
C ASN A 813 -6.48 -13.48 9.42
N ILE A 814 -5.90 -13.38 10.61
CA ILE A 814 -6.30 -14.11 11.80
C ILE A 814 -6.69 -13.12 12.89
N THR A 815 -7.62 -13.51 13.73
CA THR A 815 -7.98 -12.69 14.89
C THR A 815 -6.92 -12.81 15.98
N ILE A 816 -6.87 -11.82 16.87
CA ILE A 816 -6.00 -11.86 18.06
C ILE A 816 -6.34 -13.05 18.96
N GLU A 817 -7.61 -13.47 19.03
CA GLU A 817 -8.01 -14.71 19.71
C GLU A 817 -7.38 -15.95 19.07
N GLN A 818 -7.38 -16.05 17.75
CA GLN A 818 -6.75 -17.15 17.04
C GLN A 818 -5.23 -17.14 17.26
N LEU A 819 -4.59 -15.97 17.21
CA LEU A 819 -3.17 -15.82 17.50
C LEU A 819 -2.83 -16.24 18.94
N LEU A 820 -3.67 -15.88 19.91
CA LEU A 820 -3.56 -16.32 21.30
C LEU A 820 -3.62 -17.85 21.41
N ASN A 821 -4.55 -18.49 20.70
CA ASN A 821 -4.68 -19.95 20.67
C ASN A 821 -3.44 -20.65 20.08
N LEU A 822 -2.80 -20.03 19.08
CA LEU A 822 -1.58 -20.55 18.45
C LEU A 822 -0.36 -20.53 19.39
N THR A 823 -0.40 -19.79 20.51
CA THR A 823 0.68 -19.82 21.52
C THR A 823 0.79 -21.17 22.23
N GLY A 824 -0.27 -21.99 22.19
CA GLY A 824 -0.35 -23.26 22.91
C GLY A 824 -0.37 -23.10 24.44
N LYS A 825 -0.45 -21.87 24.96
CA LYS A 825 -0.58 -21.60 26.41
C LYS A 825 -2.06 -21.64 26.80
N SER A 826 -2.33 -21.98 28.07
CA SER A 826 -3.71 -22.04 28.58
C SER A 826 -4.35 -20.65 28.56
N ILE A 827 -5.43 -20.52 27.78
CA ILE A 827 -6.25 -19.31 27.66
C ILE A 827 -6.92 -18.96 28.99
N ASP A 828 -7.13 -19.96 29.85
CA ASP A 828 -7.67 -19.77 31.20
C ASP A 828 -6.73 -18.95 32.10
N VAL A 829 -5.43 -18.98 31.81
CA VAL A 829 -4.39 -18.22 32.52
C VAL A 829 -4.08 -16.93 31.76
N TYR A 830 -3.71 -17.05 30.48
CA TYR A 830 -3.32 -15.93 29.63
C TYR A 830 -4.47 -15.53 28.71
N LYS A 831 -5.16 -14.45 29.07
CA LYS A 831 -6.40 -14.05 28.43
C LYS A 831 -6.23 -13.01 27.33
N TYR A 832 -5.12 -12.27 27.35
CA TYR A 832 -4.95 -11.08 26.53
C TYR A 832 -3.60 -11.02 25.83
N LEU A 833 -3.58 -10.39 24.65
CA LEU A 833 -2.38 -9.92 23.99
C LEU A 833 -2.33 -8.41 24.04
N ALA A 834 -1.16 -7.86 24.39
CA ALA A 834 -0.88 -6.43 24.30
C ALA A 834 0.12 -6.14 23.19
N THR A 835 0.06 -4.94 22.62
CA THR A 835 1.10 -4.43 21.73
C THR A 835 2.42 -4.32 22.49
N ASN A 836 3.55 -4.64 21.84
CA ASN A 836 4.83 -4.47 22.50
C ASN A 836 5.21 -3.00 22.71
N ASP A 837 4.79 -2.09 21.82
CA ASP A 837 5.27 -0.71 21.84
C ASP A 837 4.44 0.20 22.76
N THR A 838 3.10 0.06 22.75
CA THR A 838 2.18 0.88 23.55
C THR A 838 1.61 0.14 24.75
N LYS A 839 1.90 -1.15 24.91
CA LYS A 839 1.40 -2.00 26.01
C LYS A 839 -0.14 -2.01 26.12
N ARG A 840 -0.85 -1.61 25.07
CA ARG A 840 -2.31 -1.62 25.00
C ARG A 840 -2.78 -3.04 24.76
N ILE A 841 -3.77 -3.48 25.52
CA ILE A 841 -4.47 -4.75 25.29
C ILE A 841 -5.31 -4.62 24.02
N ILE A 842 -5.14 -5.58 23.14
CA ILE A 842 -5.77 -5.61 21.82
C ILE A 842 -7.09 -6.38 21.92
N ASN A 843 -8.11 -5.95 21.16
CA ASN A 843 -9.40 -6.64 21.16
C ASN A 843 -9.23 -8.04 20.54
N SER A 844 -9.85 -9.05 21.14
CA SER A 844 -9.77 -10.45 20.68
C SER A 844 -10.27 -10.62 19.23
N ASN A 845 -11.22 -9.78 18.80
CA ASN A 845 -11.81 -9.82 17.46
C ASN A 845 -11.03 -8.99 16.43
N GLU A 846 -10.00 -8.25 16.84
CA GLU A 846 -9.19 -7.45 15.94
C GLU A 846 -8.36 -8.36 15.03
N ILE A 847 -8.20 -7.98 13.77
CA ILE A 847 -7.47 -8.76 12.78
C ILE A 847 -6.01 -8.31 12.77
N LEU A 848 -5.07 -9.26 12.82
CA LEU A 848 -3.64 -8.97 12.90
C LEU A 848 -3.12 -8.14 11.71
N SER A 849 -3.70 -8.28 10.52
CA SER A 849 -3.36 -7.47 9.34
C SER A 849 -3.55 -5.97 9.58
N ASN A 850 -4.55 -5.57 10.37
CA ASN A 850 -4.88 -4.16 10.63
C ASN A 850 -3.88 -3.47 11.57
N LEU A 851 -3.12 -4.24 12.34
CA LEU A 851 -2.24 -3.70 13.39
C LEU A 851 -0.85 -3.29 12.90
N ASN A 852 -0.39 -3.85 11.77
CA ASN A 852 1.01 -3.68 11.30
C ASN A 852 2.08 -3.92 12.39
N LYS A 853 1.83 -4.85 13.32
CA LYS A 853 2.76 -5.26 14.36
C LYS A 853 3.06 -6.75 14.28
N THR A 854 4.31 -7.12 14.56
CA THR A 854 4.78 -8.51 14.65
C THR A 854 5.21 -8.90 16.07
N LYS A 855 5.19 -7.96 17.02
CA LYS A 855 5.63 -8.17 18.41
C LYS A 855 4.52 -7.87 19.41
N PHE A 856 4.21 -8.85 20.26
CA PHE A 856 3.14 -8.77 21.24
C PHE A 856 3.60 -9.26 22.61
N ILE A 857 2.82 -8.93 23.64
CA ILE A 857 3.03 -9.34 25.01
C ILE A 857 1.84 -10.21 25.44
N LEU A 858 2.11 -11.35 26.05
CA LEU A 858 1.09 -12.27 26.58
C LEU A 858 0.80 -11.95 28.05
N VAL A 859 -0.46 -11.65 28.37
CA VAL A 859 -0.86 -11.00 29.63
C VAL A 859 -2.02 -11.73 30.31
N LYS A 860 -1.98 -11.86 31.63
CA LYS A 860 -3.07 -12.42 32.46
C LYS A 860 -4.12 -11.37 32.79
N LYS A 861 -5.31 -11.80 33.22
CA LYS A 861 -6.41 -10.88 33.56
C LYS A 861 -6.08 -9.94 34.73
N ASN A 862 -5.32 -10.38 35.73
CA ASN A 862 -4.91 -9.56 36.88
C ASN A 862 -3.70 -8.65 36.57
N GLU A 863 -3.16 -8.71 35.35
CA GLU A 863 -2.03 -7.91 34.88
C GLU A 863 -2.49 -6.75 33.97
N THR A 864 -3.79 -6.49 33.90
CA THR A 864 -4.39 -5.44 33.08
C THR A 864 -5.00 -4.32 33.92
N CYS A 865 -5.01 -3.12 33.34
CA CYS A 865 -5.57 -1.92 33.94
C CYS A 865 -6.51 -1.22 32.95
N LEU A 866 -7.69 -0.82 33.43
CA LEU A 866 -8.69 -0.10 32.63
C LEU A 866 -8.50 1.40 32.79
N ILE A 867 -8.36 2.11 31.68
CA ILE A 867 -8.16 3.56 31.62
C ILE A 867 -9.34 4.20 30.92
N SER A 868 -9.81 5.31 31.47
CA SER A 868 -10.77 6.22 30.86
C SER A 868 -10.10 7.56 30.59
N ILE A 869 -10.18 8.03 29.34
CA ILE A 869 -9.64 9.32 28.91
C ILE A 869 -10.81 10.23 28.50
N LYS A 870 -10.95 11.36 29.20
CA LYS A 870 -11.95 12.40 28.95
C LYS A 870 -11.31 13.61 28.26
N LYS A 871 -11.95 14.16 27.24
CA LYS A 871 -11.57 15.45 26.65
C LYS A 871 -12.14 16.59 27.50
N SER A 872 -11.34 17.59 27.85
CA SER A 872 -11.84 18.77 28.58
C SER A 872 -12.66 19.67 27.65
N ASN A 873 -13.97 19.76 27.87
CA ASN A 873 -14.89 20.61 27.09
C ASN A 873 -14.80 22.10 27.48
N ALA A 874 -13.59 22.68 27.48
CA ALA A 874 -13.42 24.06 27.95
C ALA A 874 -13.92 25.13 26.94
N SER A 875 -14.17 24.78 25.67
CA SER A 875 -14.53 25.75 24.62
C SER A 875 -15.88 25.52 23.92
N GLU A 876 -16.62 24.46 24.21
CA GLU A 876 -17.91 24.18 23.56
C GLU A 876 -19.06 24.15 24.58
N GLN A 877 -19.37 25.31 25.14
CA GLN A 877 -20.70 25.56 25.72
C GLN A 877 -21.54 26.22 24.64
N LEU A 878 -22.29 25.45 23.82
CA LEU A 878 -23.56 25.94 23.27
C LEU A 878 -24.50 24.89 22.65
N ASP A 879 -24.08 23.67 22.31
CA ASP A 879 -25.01 22.67 21.77
C ASP A 879 -25.32 21.54 22.75
N ASN A 880 -26.46 21.69 23.43
CA ASN A 880 -27.07 20.65 24.26
C ASN A 880 -27.62 19.53 23.37
N ASN A 881 -26.78 18.55 23.03
CA ASN A 881 -27.11 17.14 22.80
C ASN A 881 -25.94 16.48 22.07
N GLU A 882 -25.09 15.75 22.78
CA GLU A 882 -24.60 14.40 22.44
C GLU A 882 -23.39 14.02 23.30
N ASN A 883 -23.24 12.71 23.51
CA ASN A 883 -22.35 12.07 24.46
C ASN A 883 -20.90 12.54 24.32
N VAL A 884 -20.34 13.12 25.39
CA VAL A 884 -18.88 13.31 25.53
C VAL A 884 -18.22 11.95 25.31
N HIS A 885 -17.43 11.81 24.24
CA HIS A 885 -16.75 10.57 23.87
C HIS A 885 -15.65 10.23 24.89
N GLU A 886 -16.04 9.58 25.98
CA GLU A 886 -15.13 8.96 26.93
C GLU A 886 -14.48 7.74 26.27
N LYS A 887 -13.17 7.80 26.01
CA LYS A 887 -12.42 6.71 25.40
C LYS A 887 -11.96 5.77 26.51
N VAL A 888 -12.52 4.55 26.54
CA VAL A 888 -12.15 3.52 27.51
C VAL A 888 -11.20 2.52 26.84
N GLN A 889 -10.01 2.35 27.39
CA GLN A 889 -8.94 1.51 26.85
C GLN A 889 -8.37 0.61 27.95
N LEU A 890 -7.88 -0.58 27.58
CA LEU A 890 -7.27 -1.52 28.51
C LEU A 890 -5.77 -1.62 28.22
N PHE A 891 -4.93 -1.52 29.24
CA PHE A 891 -3.47 -1.57 29.15
C PHE A 891 -2.89 -2.62 30.08
N THR A 892 -1.59 -2.95 29.95
CA THR A 892 -0.89 -3.70 31.00
C THR A 892 -0.60 -2.81 32.22
N ASN A 893 -0.52 -3.39 33.42
CA ASN A 893 -0.23 -2.65 34.65
C ASN A 893 1.13 -1.92 34.64
N PHE A 894 2.10 -2.39 33.87
CA PHE A 894 3.42 -1.75 33.71
C PHE A 894 3.50 -0.83 32.49
N ALA A 895 2.38 -0.55 31.81
CA ALA A 895 2.35 0.54 30.85
C ALA A 895 2.67 1.85 31.58
N THR A 896 3.45 2.70 30.92
CA THR A 896 3.81 4.03 31.40
C THR A 896 2.88 5.09 30.83
N ILE A 897 2.90 6.30 31.38
CA ILE A 897 2.17 7.43 30.80
C ILE A 897 2.61 7.70 29.35
N ASP A 898 3.90 7.54 29.03
CA ASP A 898 4.42 7.65 27.65
C ASP A 898 3.80 6.62 26.69
N ASP A 899 3.51 5.41 27.17
CA ASP A 899 2.88 4.38 26.36
C ASP A 899 1.42 4.75 26.00
N ILE A 900 0.72 5.44 26.91
CA ILE A 900 -0.64 5.95 26.70
C ILE A 900 -0.62 7.14 25.75
N ASP A 901 0.35 8.05 25.90
CA ASP A 901 0.56 9.19 25.00
C ASP A 901 0.78 8.71 23.57
N LYS A 902 1.65 7.70 23.37
CA LYS A 902 1.93 7.11 22.04
C LYS A 902 0.70 6.46 21.41
N GLU A 903 -0.11 5.74 22.18
CA GLU A 903 -1.34 5.12 21.67
C GLU A 903 -2.39 6.16 21.27
N ASN A 904 -2.36 7.35 21.86
CA ASN A 904 -3.33 8.41 21.66
C ASN A 904 -2.68 9.67 21.05
N GLN A 905 -1.62 9.50 20.24
CA GLN A 905 -0.81 10.60 19.73
C GLN A 905 -1.63 11.63 18.95
N ASP A 906 -2.63 11.18 18.19
CA ASP A 906 -3.53 12.07 17.43
C ASP A 906 -4.43 12.92 18.35
N ASP A 907 -4.75 12.44 19.55
CA ASP A 907 -5.62 13.11 20.52
C ASP A 907 -4.83 14.00 21.51
N ILE A 908 -3.55 13.69 21.76
CA ILE A 908 -2.71 14.27 22.85
C ILE A 908 -1.56 15.13 22.29
N LEU A 909 -1.48 15.37 20.98
CA LEU A 909 -0.42 16.21 20.40
C LEU A 909 -0.36 17.58 21.12
N ASP A 910 0.76 17.86 21.78
CA ASP A 910 1.01 19.06 22.61
C ASP A 910 0.09 19.26 23.83
N LYS A 911 -0.57 18.19 24.30
CA LYS A 911 -1.46 18.19 25.48
C LYS A 911 -0.90 17.31 26.60
N TYR A 912 -1.56 17.34 27.76
CA TYR A 912 -1.15 16.60 28.95
C TYR A 912 -2.28 15.73 29.51
N LEU A 913 -1.92 14.57 30.05
CA LEU A 913 -2.84 13.70 30.77
C LEU A 913 -2.88 14.09 32.25
N MET A 914 -3.97 14.70 32.69
CA MET A 914 -4.20 15.06 34.09
C MET A 914 -4.97 13.95 34.81
N TYR A 915 -4.39 13.38 35.86
CA TYR A 915 -5.01 12.33 36.68
C TYR A 915 -5.96 12.95 37.70
N SER A 916 -7.20 12.45 37.76
CA SER A 916 -8.25 12.86 38.72
C SER A 916 -8.46 14.38 38.88
N ASN A 917 -8.12 15.17 37.86
CA ASN A 917 -8.11 16.64 37.87
C ASN A 917 -7.16 17.31 38.88
N ASP A 918 -6.19 16.56 39.41
CA ASP A 918 -5.30 16.99 40.47
C ASP A 918 -3.88 17.31 39.95
N PHE A 919 -3.26 16.37 39.24
CA PHE A 919 -1.86 16.47 38.81
C PHE A 919 -1.59 15.80 37.46
N VAL A 920 -0.51 16.20 36.81
CA VAL A 920 0.01 15.63 35.56
C VAL A 920 1.23 14.75 35.89
N PRO A 921 1.14 13.42 35.87
CA PRO A 921 2.28 12.54 36.12
C PRO A 921 3.36 12.66 35.04
N SER A 922 4.63 12.43 35.41
CA SER A 922 5.70 12.29 34.43
C SER A 922 5.52 11.05 33.54
N LYS A 923 6.06 11.14 32.33
CA LYS A 923 5.94 10.13 31.26
C LYS A 923 6.39 8.72 31.66
N ASN A 924 7.34 8.60 32.58
CA ASN A 924 7.90 7.33 33.05
C ASN A 924 7.10 6.65 34.18
N ILE A 925 6.06 7.30 34.73
CA ILE A 925 5.24 6.71 35.80
C ILE A 925 4.42 5.54 35.22
N GLN A 926 4.40 4.43 35.96
CA GLN A 926 3.69 3.20 35.58
C GLN A 926 2.26 3.17 36.13
N LEU A 927 1.34 2.52 35.40
CA LEU A 927 -0.07 2.43 35.75
C LEU A 927 -0.35 1.70 37.08
N ILE A 928 0.52 0.77 37.47
CA ILE A 928 0.42 0.06 38.75
C ILE A 928 0.32 1.02 39.94
N SER A 929 0.93 2.20 39.82
CA SER A 929 0.94 3.24 40.86
C SER A 929 -0.42 3.92 41.07
N PHE A 930 -1.40 3.70 40.20
CA PHE A 930 -2.75 4.28 40.31
C PHE A 930 -3.83 3.22 40.63
N GLN A 931 -3.45 1.96 40.90
CA GLN A 931 -4.39 0.83 40.98
C GLN A 931 -5.42 0.89 42.11
N SER A 932 -5.31 1.82 43.05
CA SER A 932 -6.36 2.07 44.05
C SER A 932 -7.69 2.48 43.40
N GLU A 933 -7.67 2.98 42.16
CA GLU A 933 -8.85 3.45 41.43
C GLU A 933 -8.95 2.72 40.08
N SER A 934 -10.05 1.98 39.86
CA SER A 934 -10.35 1.33 38.57
C SER A 934 -11.78 1.67 38.13
N PRO A 935 -11.99 2.25 36.94
CA PRO A 935 -10.98 2.64 35.96
C PRO A 935 -10.13 3.85 36.42
N ILE A 936 -8.85 3.87 36.01
CA ILE A 936 -7.99 5.04 36.13
C ILE A 936 -8.53 6.13 35.20
N GLN A 937 -8.81 7.32 35.73
CA GLN A 937 -9.38 8.42 34.94
C GLN A 937 -8.34 9.51 34.65
N PHE A 938 -8.10 9.75 33.37
CA PHE A 938 -7.33 10.90 32.89
C PHE A 938 -8.23 11.90 32.16
N THR A 939 -7.91 13.17 32.31
CA THR A 939 -8.49 14.26 31.53
C THR A 939 -7.40 14.89 30.68
N ILE A 940 -7.63 15.03 29.38
CA ILE A 940 -6.71 15.73 28.49
C ILE A 940 -6.84 17.23 28.75
N VAL A 941 -5.72 17.91 29.00
CA VAL A 941 -5.64 19.36 29.21
C VAL A 941 -4.63 19.99 28.25
N ASP A 942 -4.93 21.19 27.77
CA ASP A 942 -4.10 21.91 26.78
C ASP A 942 -2.86 22.57 27.42
N GLU A 943 -2.93 22.92 28.70
CA GLU A 943 -1.83 23.54 29.44
C GLU A 943 -1.36 22.63 30.58
N ASN A 944 -0.04 22.54 30.74
CA ASN A 944 0.54 21.84 31.89
C ASN A 944 0.30 22.62 33.18
N LEU A 945 0.35 21.93 34.31
CA LEU A 945 0.22 22.57 35.61
C LEU A 945 1.52 23.31 35.99
N PRO A 946 1.42 24.44 36.71
CA PRO A 946 2.48 25.45 36.77
C PRO A 946 3.68 25.08 37.65
N ILE A 947 3.53 24.12 38.55
CA ILE A 947 4.60 23.72 39.47
C ILE A 947 4.99 22.27 39.21
N THR A 948 6.27 22.04 38.97
CA THR A 948 6.88 20.72 38.91
C THR A 948 7.36 20.32 40.30
N VAL A 949 6.88 19.18 40.79
CA VAL A 949 7.28 18.61 42.08
C VAL A 949 8.13 17.37 41.84
N THR A 950 9.32 17.35 42.40
CA THR A 950 10.20 16.18 42.43
C THR A 950 10.25 15.63 43.86
N ILE A 951 9.84 14.37 44.05
CA ILE A 951 9.87 13.73 45.38
C ILE A 951 10.84 12.57 45.36
N GLN A 952 11.81 12.59 46.27
CA GLN A 952 12.79 11.54 46.45
C GLN A 952 12.45 10.65 47.63
N ASN A 953 12.44 9.34 47.42
CA ASN A 953 12.39 8.35 48.49
C ASN A 953 13.73 7.61 48.56
N ASN A 954 14.53 7.98 49.57
CA ASN A 954 15.85 7.40 49.80
C ASN A 954 15.81 5.93 50.23
N GLU A 955 14.72 5.47 50.86
CA GLU A 955 14.56 4.07 51.27
C GLU A 955 14.39 3.14 50.06
N LEU A 956 13.67 3.60 49.04
CA LEU A 956 13.45 2.86 47.79
C LEU A 956 14.50 3.14 46.71
N ASN A 957 15.36 4.14 46.90
CA ASN A 957 16.27 4.68 45.88
C ASN A 957 15.52 5.01 44.56
N LYS A 958 14.36 5.67 44.69
CA LYS A 958 13.52 6.10 43.58
C LYS A 958 13.13 7.56 43.74
N SER A 959 12.94 8.24 42.61
CA SER A 959 12.38 9.59 42.55
C SER A 959 11.18 9.60 41.60
N ILE A 960 10.18 10.40 41.92
CA ILE A 960 9.02 10.65 41.06
C ILE A 960 8.95 12.13 40.76
N GLN A 961 8.40 12.46 39.59
CA GLN A 961 8.18 13.83 39.16
C GLN A 961 6.75 13.96 38.64
N PHE A 962 6.08 15.05 38.97
CA PHE A 962 4.76 15.37 38.43
C PHE A 962 4.51 16.87 38.52
N ASN A 963 3.55 17.37 37.73
CA ASN A 963 3.15 18.76 37.78
C ASN A 963 1.80 18.92 38.50
N CYS A 964 1.63 19.95 39.31
CA CYS A 964 0.40 20.22 40.05
C CYS A 964 0.10 21.71 40.19
N LYS A 965 -1.09 22.04 40.70
CA LYS A 965 -1.48 23.43 41.03
C LYS A 965 -0.77 23.91 42.30
N ASP A 966 -0.57 25.21 42.40
CA ASP A 966 -0.04 25.91 43.59
C ASP A 966 -0.95 25.76 44.82
N SER A 967 -2.25 25.57 44.59
CA SER A 967 -3.25 25.36 45.63
C SER A 967 -3.26 23.96 46.24
N ILE A 968 -2.44 23.02 45.78
CA ILE A 968 -2.38 21.68 46.36
C ILE A 968 -1.85 21.74 47.79
N THR A 969 -2.50 21.02 48.71
CA THR A 969 -2.09 20.97 50.12
C THR A 969 -0.96 19.98 50.34
N LEU A 970 -0.10 20.23 51.33
CA LEU A 970 1.00 19.31 51.67
C LEU A 970 0.51 17.89 52.04
N PRO A 971 -0.60 17.71 52.78
CA PRO A 971 -1.18 16.37 52.99
C PRO A 971 -1.56 15.67 51.69
N ARG A 972 -2.23 16.37 50.76
CA ARG A 972 -2.61 15.81 49.45
C ARG A 972 -1.37 15.47 48.61
N LEU A 973 -0.33 16.30 48.68
CA LEU A 973 0.94 16.05 48.02
C LEU A 973 1.63 14.79 48.57
N CYS A 974 1.59 14.59 49.89
CA CYS A 974 2.10 13.37 50.53
C CYS A 974 1.29 12.14 50.11
N GLU A 975 -0.04 12.25 50.03
CA GLU A 975 -0.91 11.18 49.52
C GLU A 975 -0.56 10.80 48.09
N ILE A 976 -0.40 11.77 47.19
CA ILE A 976 0.01 11.54 45.79
C ILE A 976 1.38 10.86 45.75
N ALA A 977 2.34 11.34 46.54
CA ALA A 977 3.67 10.76 46.60
C ALA A 977 3.61 9.29 47.03
N CYS A 978 2.88 9.01 48.11
CA CYS A 978 2.70 7.66 48.63
C CYS A 978 1.99 6.77 47.62
N GLN A 979 0.95 7.25 46.95
CA GLN A 979 0.27 6.54 45.86
C GLN A 979 1.24 6.18 44.73
N LEU A 980 2.01 7.15 44.23
CA LEU A 980 2.96 6.94 43.13
C LEU A 980 4.15 6.04 43.51
N PHE A 981 4.50 5.92 44.79
CA PHE A 981 5.50 4.98 45.29
C PHE A 981 4.91 3.62 45.74
N CYS A 982 3.59 3.43 45.69
CA CYS A 982 2.88 2.28 46.27
C CYS A 982 3.16 2.09 47.77
N LEU A 983 3.12 3.19 48.53
CA LEU A 983 3.37 3.25 49.97
C LEU A 983 2.12 3.63 50.76
N ASN A 984 2.07 3.20 52.01
CA ASN A 984 1.00 3.54 52.93
C ASN A 984 1.20 4.94 53.52
N ASN A 985 0.34 5.89 53.13
CA ASN A 985 0.45 7.31 53.52
C ASN A 985 0.49 7.55 55.04
N LYS A 986 -0.01 6.61 55.86
CA LYS A 986 -0.03 6.73 57.32
C LYS A 986 1.38 6.82 57.94
N TYR A 987 2.38 6.25 57.29
CA TYR A 987 3.74 6.12 57.84
C TYR A 987 4.75 7.07 57.22
N TYR A 988 4.32 8.00 56.37
CA TYR A 988 5.23 8.86 55.63
C TYR A 988 4.86 10.34 55.78
N CYS A 989 5.88 11.19 55.84
CA CYS A 989 5.74 12.64 55.80
C CYS A 989 6.69 13.22 54.74
N LEU A 990 6.36 14.44 54.30
CA LEU A 990 7.22 15.22 53.42
C LEU A 990 8.17 16.07 54.27
N THR A 991 9.42 16.11 53.83
CA THR A 991 10.49 16.91 54.42
C THR A 991 11.20 17.70 53.33
N MET A 992 11.74 18.87 53.68
CA MET A 992 12.65 19.61 52.81
C MET A 992 14.03 18.93 52.79
N ASP A 993 14.91 19.35 51.87
CA ASP A 993 16.28 18.81 51.75
C ASP A 993 17.15 19.01 53.01
N ASP A 994 16.78 19.95 53.89
CA ASP A 994 17.43 20.19 55.17
C ASP A 994 16.80 19.40 56.34
N ASP A 995 15.99 18.40 56.03
CA ASP A 995 15.26 17.54 56.96
C ASP A 995 14.16 18.25 57.77
N THR A 996 13.76 19.47 57.40
CA THR A 996 12.65 20.17 58.05
C THR A 996 11.31 19.49 57.73
N GLU A 997 10.60 19.01 58.75
CA GLU A 997 9.29 18.38 58.58
C GLU A 997 8.19 19.39 58.22
N LEU A 998 7.41 19.05 57.19
CA LEU A 998 6.28 19.83 56.72
C LEU A 998 4.96 19.25 57.29
N THR A 999 4.65 19.58 58.54
CA THR A 999 3.53 18.94 59.28
C THR A 999 2.23 19.74 59.34
N ASP A 1000 2.19 20.97 58.82
CA ASP A 1000 0.97 21.78 58.88
C ASP A 1000 -0.04 21.34 57.82
N SER A 1001 -1.16 20.77 58.28
CA SER A 1001 -2.26 20.28 57.44
C SER A 1001 -2.96 21.35 56.61
N THR A 1002 -2.73 22.62 56.89
CA THR A 1002 -3.37 23.76 56.20
C THR A 1002 -2.48 24.44 55.16
N LEU A 1003 -1.18 24.13 55.14
CA LEU A 1003 -0.26 24.73 54.16
C LEU A 1003 -0.48 24.14 52.76
N SER A 1004 -0.56 25.03 51.78
CA SER A 1004 -0.50 24.73 50.36
C SER A 1004 0.91 24.92 49.82
N LEU A 1005 1.20 24.40 48.61
CA LEU A 1005 2.49 24.66 47.96
C LEU A 1005 2.77 26.15 47.83
N LYS A 1006 1.74 26.95 47.52
CA LYS A 1006 1.81 28.41 47.45
C LYS A 1006 2.32 29.07 48.73
N ASP A 1007 2.07 28.47 49.89
CA ASP A 1007 2.53 29.00 51.18
C ASP A 1007 3.98 28.60 51.51
N THR A 1008 4.51 27.60 50.79
CA THR A 1008 5.85 27.02 51.02
C THR A 1008 6.90 27.45 50.02
N ILE A 1009 6.50 27.85 48.81
CA ILE A 1009 7.42 28.23 47.73
C ILE A 1009 7.42 29.73 47.50
N ASP A 1010 8.56 30.28 47.08
CA ASP A 1010 8.65 31.67 46.64
C ASP A 1010 7.71 31.91 45.44
N GLU A 1011 7.11 33.11 45.33
CA GLU A 1011 6.10 33.44 44.30
C GLU A 1011 6.54 33.19 42.83
N ASN A 1012 7.84 33.00 42.58
CA ASN A 1012 8.41 32.74 41.25
C ASN A 1012 8.93 31.31 41.05
N ALA A 1013 8.82 30.43 42.05
CA ALA A 1013 9.35 29.07 41.95
C ALA A 1013 8.42 28.19 41.09
N THR A 1014 8.97 27.64 40.01
CA THR A 1014 8.27 26.69 39.11
C THR A 1014 8.62 25.23 39.41
N GLU A 1015 9.58 24.99 40.29
CA GLU A 1015 10.03 23.66 40.67
C GLU A 1015 10.32 23.59 42.18
N ILE A 1016 9.95 22.47 42.81
CA ILE A 1016 10.26 22.15 44.20
C ILE A 1016 10.75 20.70 44.32
N SER A 1017 11.79 20.48 45.14
CA SER A 1017 12.25 19.15 45.51
C SER A 1017 11.93 18.86 46.98
N LEU A 1018 11.38 17.67 47.24
CA LEU A 1018 10.98 17.21 48.56
C LEU A 1018 11.49 15.79 48.79
N GLN A 1019 11.67 15.43 50.06
CA GLN A 1019 12.00 14.08 50.48
C GLN A 1019 10.81 13.43 51.20
N LEU A 1020 10.48 12.21 50.80
CA LEU A 1020 9.50 11.38 51.50
C LEU A 1020 10.21 10.52 52.53
N LYS A 1021 9.90 10.72 53.82
CA LYS A 1021 10.52 10.00 54.94
C LYS A 1021 9.50 9.24 55.75
N SER A 1022 9.89 8.05 56.20
CA SER A 1022 9.03 7.28 57.10
C SER A 1022 9.09 7.82 58.53
N THR A 1023 7.93 7.94 59.16
CA THR A 1023 7.76 8.31 60.58
C THR A 1023 7.58 7.10 61.50
N ALA A 1024 7.64 5.88 60.94
CA ALA A 1024 7.40 4.67 61.72
C ALA A 1024 8.57 4.33 62.65
N SER A 1025 8.23 3.87 63.86
CA SER A 1025 9.22 3.40 64.84
C SER A 1025 9.60 1.92 64.65
N LEU A 1026 8.90 1.20 63.77
CA LEU A 1026 9.05 -0.23 63.55
C LEU A 1026 8.99 -0.53 62.05
N TYR A 1027 9.86 -1.43 61.59
CA TYR A 1027 9.96 -1.83 60.19
C TYR A 1027 9.89 -3.35 60.05
N CYS A 1028 9.27 -3.83 58.98
CA CYS A 1028 9.37 -5.21 58.52
C CYS A 1028 10.35 -5.28 57.36
N SER A 1029 11.36 -6.14 57.48
CA SER A 1029 12.35 -6.38 56.43
C SER A 1029 12.05 -7.70 55.75
N ILE A 1030 11.40 -7.68 54.59
CA ILE A 1030 10.98 -8.87 53.86
C ILE A 1030 12.01 -9.19 52.78
N MET A 1031 12.61 -10.37 52.89
CA MET A 1031 13.50 -10.94 51.89
C MET A 1031 12.69 -11.81 50.92
N TYR A 1032 12.81 -11.55 49.62
CA TYR A 1032 12.21 -12.35 48.56
C TYR A 1032 13.24 -12.56 47.44
N CYS A 1033 13.60 -13.82 47.18
CA CYS A 1033 14.73 -14.20 46.31
C CYS A 1033 16.03 -13.46 46.72
N ASN A 1034 16.47 -12.48 45.92
CA ASN A 1034 17.69 -11.69 46.17
C ASN A 1034 17.40 -10.22 46.51
N GLN A 1035 16.12 -9.88 46.77
CA GLN A 1035 15.69 -8.52 47.09
C GLN A 1035 15.24 -8.44 48.54
N THR A 1036 15.54 -7.32 49.20
CA THR A 1036 15.07 -7.03 50.55
C THR A 1036 14.28 -5.74 50.52
N ILE A 1037 13.03 -5.79 50.97
CA ILE A 1037 12.15 -4.64 51.08
C ILE A 1037 11.99 -4.31 52.55
N LYS A 1038 12.10 -3.03 52.89
CA LYS A 1038 11.79 -2.53 54.21
C LYS A 1038 10.47 -1.77 54.16
N LEU A 1039 9.49 -2.23 54.94
CA LEU A 1039 8.18 -1.62 55.05
C LEU A 1039 7.98 -1.07 56.46
N PRO A 1040 7.61 0.21 56.61
CA PRO A 1040 7.22 0.74 57.89
C PRO A 1040 5.88 0.17 58.36
N CYS A 1041 5.73 -0.01 59.66
CA CYS A 1041 4.55 -0.65 60.25
C CYS A 1041 4.34 -0.23 61.71
N CYS A 1042 3.14 -0.43 62.23
CA CYS A 1042 2.87 -0.38 63.68
C CYS A 1042 2.55 -1.78 64.23
N GLN A 1043 2.64 -1.95 65.55
CA GLN A 1043 2.39 -3.25 66.22
C GLN A 1043 1.02 -3.86 65.86
N ASP A 1044 0.01 -3.02 65.68
CA ASP A 1044 -1.35 -3.44 65.30
C ASP A 1044 -1.53 -3.79 63.81
N THR A 1045 -0.50 -3.61 62.97
CA THR A 1045 -0.61 -3.90 61.53
C THR A 1045 -0.72 -5.41 61.32
N SER A 1046 -1.71 -5.84 60.54
CA SER A 1046 -1.82 -7.25 60.13
C SER A 1046 -0.66 -7.63 59.21
N ILE A 1047 -0.09 -8.81 59.42
CA ILE A 1047 0.92 -9.39 58.53
C ILE A 1047 0.39 -9.44 57.09
N MET A 1048 -0.90 -9.77 56.90
CA MET A 1048 -1.57 -9.74 55.59
C MET A 1048 -1.35 -8.43 54.85
N THR A 1049 -1.52 -7.29 55.53
CA THR A 1049 -1.36 -5.95 54.95
C THR A 1049 0.09 -5.69 54.55
N ILE A 1050 1.05 -6.08 55.40
CA ILE A 1050 2.49 -5.90 55.14
C ILE A 1050 2.90 -6.72 53.90
N ILE A 1051 2.40 -7.94 53.75
CA ILE A 1051 2.72 -8.77 52.59
C ILE A 1051 2.05 -8.27 51.31
N LYS A 1052 0.82 -7.75 51.38
CA LYS A 1052 0.18 -7.09 50.22
C LYS A 1052 1.02 -5.91 49.73
N GLU A 1053 1.44 -5.02 50.63
CA GLU A 1053 2.33 -3.89 50.30
C GLU A 1053 3.67 -4.39 49.73
N ALA A 1054 4.26 -5.45 50.30
CA ALA A 1054 5.50 -6.03 49.79
C ALA A 1054 5.33 -6.61 48.39
N LEU A 1055 4.25 -7.34 48.13
CA LEU A 1055 3.94 -7.91 46.82
C LEU A 1055 3.74 -6.82 45.78
N GLN A 1056 3.05 -5.71 46.12
CA GLN A 1056 2.92 -4.55 45.23
C GLN A 1056 4.29 -3.95 44.87
N ILE A 1057 5.17 -3.73 45.84
CA ILE A 1057 6.53 -3.22 45.60
C ILE A 1057 7.38 -4.21 44.78
N LEU A 1058 7.19 -5.51 45.00
CA LEU A 1058 7.83 -6.60 44.22
C LEU A 1058 7.21 -6.80 42.83
N ASN A 1059 6.21 -6.02 42.45
CA ASN A 1059 5.50 -6.17 41.18
C ASN A 1059 4.84 -7.56 41.04
N LYS A 1060 4.24 -8.07 42.11
CA LYS A 1060 3.52 -9.34 42.19
C LYS A 1060 2.05 -9.11 42.53
N SER A 1061 1.16 -9.90 41.92
CA SER A 1061 -0.29 -9.82 42.20
C SER A 1061 -0.61 -10.29 43.61
N GLU A 1062 -1.46 -9.53 44.31
CA GLU A 1062 -2.00 -9.88 45.63
C GLU A 1062 -2.82 -11.17 45.63
N ASP A 1063 -3.46 -11.51 44.50
CA ASP A 1063 -4.26 -12.74 44.37
C ASP A 1063 -3.41 -14.01 44.55
N ASN A 1064 -2.09 -13.90 44.34
CA ASN A 1064 -1.15 -14.99 44.49
C ASN A 1064 -0.66 -15.14 45.93
N MET A 1065 -1.19 -14.39 46.90
CA MET A 1065 -0.71 -14.42 48.29
C MET A 1065 -0.71 -15.83 48.89
N ASN A 1066 -1.70 -16.65 48.55
CA ASN A 1066 -1.79 -18.05 48.99
C ASN A 1066 -0.66 -18.96 48.46
N MET A 1067 0.04 -18.54 47.42
CA MET A 1067 1.20 -19.22 46.83
C MET A 1067 2.50 -18.95 47.60
N TYR A 1068 2.46 -18.16 48.67
CA TYR A 1068 3.61 -17.83 49.49
C TYR A 1068 3.42 -18.30 50.94
N GLU A 1069 4.54 -18.60 51.59
CA GLU A 1069 4.68 -18.79 53.03
C GLU A 1069 5.57 -17.66 53.57
N LEU A 1070 5.24 -17.16 54.76
CA LEU A 1070 6.07 -16.17 55.45
C LEU A 1070 6.85 -16.85 56.56
N ILE A 1071 8.16 -16.68 56.54
CA ILE A 1071 9.06 -17.26 57.52
C ILE A 1071 9.68 -16.11 58.32
N ALA A 1072 9.43 -16.05 59.62
CA ALA A 1072 10.20 -15.21 60.52
C ALA A 1072 11.66 -15.64 60.49
N LEU A 1073 12.58 -14.70 60.26
CA LEU A 1073 14.02 -14.98 60.32
C LEU A 1073 14.51 -14.87 61.77
N ASP A 1074 13.83 -15.57 62.68
CA ASP A 1074 14.26 -15.81 64.05
C ASP A 1074 15.27 -16.98 64.10
N ASN A 1075 15.69 -17.39 65.29
CA ASN A 1075 16.66 -18.48 65.43
C ASN A 1075 16.13 -19.83 64.91
N ASP A 1076 14.81 -20.01 64.93
CA ASP A 1076 14.15 -21.29 64.62
C ASP A 1076 13.49 -21.31 63.23
N ARG A 1077 13.49 -20.18 62.51
CA ARG A 1077 12.83 -19.96 61.21
C ARG A 1077 11.34 -20.32 61.25
N THR A 1078 10.62 -19.66 62.14
CA THR A 1078 9.21 -19.92 62.43
C THR A 1078 8.28 -19.49 61.28
N GLU A 1079 7.35 -20.34 60.85
CA GLU A 1079 6.30 -19.99 59.88
C GLU A 1079 5.26 -19.07 60.54
N ILE A 1080 4.88 -17.99 59.86
CA ILE A 1080 3.95 -16.96 60.36
C ILE A 1080 2.67 -16.98 59.54
N ASP A 1081 1.54 -17.09 60.22
CA ASP A 1081 0.23 -16.99 59.60
C ASP A 1081 -0.04 -15.53 59.16
N PHE A 1082 -0.61 -15.35 57.97
CA PHE A 1082 -0.95 -14.04 57.45
C PHE A 1082 -2.05 -13.35 58.27
N ASP A 1083 -2.88 -14.12 58.97
CA ASP A 1083 -3.94 -13.58 59.84
C ASP A 1083 -3.39 -12.96 61.14
N TYR A 1084 -2.10 -13.14 61.45
CA TYR A 1084 -1.49 -12.56 62.65
C TYR A 1084 -1.36 -11.04 62.55
N LYS A 1085 -1.34 -10.38 63.71
CA LYS A 1085 -0.82 -9.03 63.83
C LYS A 1085 0.69 -9.08 64.01
N LEU A 1086 1.36 -8.00 63.66
CA LEU A 1086 2.79 -7.88 63.87
C LEU A 1086 3.16 -8.04 65.35
N ASP A 1087 2.32 -7.56 66.28
CA ASP A 1087 2.51 -7.74 67.73
C ASP A 1087 2.63 -9.22 68.14
N ASP A 1088 1.88 -10.11 67.48
CA ASP A 1088 1.93 -11.55 67.74
C ASP A 1088 3.29 -12.16 67.31
N ALA A 1089 3.89 -11.61 66.24
CA ALA A 1089 5.20 -12.03 65.73
C ALA A 1089 6.37 -11.37 66.49
N LEU A 1090 6.16 -10.22 67.14
CA LEU A 1090 7.22 -9.51 67.88
C LEU A 1090 7.83 -10.34 69.00
N GLY A 1091 7.05 -11.24 69.62
CA GLY A 1091 7.52 -12.14 70.68
C GLY A 1091 8.61 -13.13 70.24
N LEU A 1092 8.81 -13.32 68.93
CA LEU A 1092 9.85 -14.19 68.38
C LEU A 1092 11.22 -13.50 68.30
N PHE A 1093 11.27 -12.18 68.43
CA PHE A 1093 12.48 -11.38 68.26
C PHE A 1093 12.93 -10.74 69.59
N PRO A 1094 14.21 -10.34 69.72
CA PRO A 1094 14.70 -9.69 70.93
C PRO A 1094 13.90 -8.43 71.28
N ASN A 1095 13.58 -8.26 72.57
CA ASN A 1095 12.89 -7.07 73.07
C ASN A 1095 13.62 -5.78 72.65
N GLY A 1096 12.90 -4.86 72.00
CA GLY A 1096 13.44 -3.60 71.48
C GLY A 1096 13.90 -3.64 70.02
N SER A 1097 13.65 -4.73 69.30
CA SER A 1097 13.90 -4.81 67.85
C SER A 1097 13.05 -3.77 67.10
N THR A 1098 13.70 -2.87 66.35
CA THR A 1098 13.05 -1.86 65.50
C THR A 1098 12.89 -2.34 64.05
N THR A 1099 13.50 -3.46 63.69
CA THR A 1099 13.35 -4.10 62.37
C THR A 1099 13.10 -5.59 62.55
N ILE A 1100 12.01 -6.07 61.99
CA ILE A 1100 11.53 -7.44 62.10
C ILE A 1100 11.79 -8.15 60.77
N PRO A 1101 12.76 -9.08 60.72
CA PRO A 1101 13.14 -9.72 59.47
C PRO A 1101 12.22 -10.91 59.15
N PHE A 1102 11.70 -10.93 57.93
CA PHE A 1102 10.92 -12.01 57.36
C PHE A 1102 11.53 -12.47 56.03
N GLU A 1103 11.27 -13.71 55.65
CA GLU A 1103 11.50 -14.26 54.32
C GLU A 1103 10.16 -14.67 53.74
N LEU A 1104 9.81 -14.10 52.58
CA LEU A 1104 8.66 -14.52 51.80
C LEU A 1104 9.14 -15.59 50.82
N LYS A 1105 8.64 -16.82 50.97
CA LYS A 1105 9.06 -17.95 50.14
C LYS A 1105 7.87 -18.45 49.32
N SER A 1106 8.10 -18.72 48.04
CA SER A 1106 7.06 -19.36 47.21
C SER A 1106 6.88 -20.80 47.67
N LYS A 1107 5.63 -21.20 47.90
CA LYS A 1107 5.22 -22.59 48.06
C LYS A 1107 5.38 -23.24 46.68
N GLU A 1108 6.55 -23.79 46.38
CA GLU A 1108 6.76 -24.51 45.12
C GLU A 1108 5.73 -25.65 45.00
N ASN A 1109 5.15 -25.79 43.80
CA ASN A 1109 4.62 -27.05 43.29
C ASN A 1109 5.74 -27.80 42.59
#